data_AF-A0AAE3K1V5-F1
#
_entry.id   AF-A0AAE3K1V5-F1
#
_cell.length_a   1.000
_cell.length_b   1.000
_cell.length_c   1.000
_cell.angle_alpha   90.00
_cell.angle_beta   90.00
_cell.angle_gamma   90.00
#
_symmetry.space_group_name_H-M   'P 1'
#
loop_
_entity.id
_entity.type
_entity.pdbx_description
1 polymer ?
#
loop_
_entity_poly.entity_id
_entity_poly.type
_entity_poly.pdbx_seq_one_letter_code
_entity_poly.pdbx_strand_id
1 'polypeptide(L)'
;MGKKLKLMSAIALALIMAVTALIACSREEGEKNDSGTGTGQPGNTDNSDYRDRMKLYYGIDGKDFTGMTDISNLNDADEVLGKMNTDLKKGEVAKYDNDEHGMLIYNPISREARKTGNLEKYASAEKISGSITCAGVTLQYTVPGNITAYDAIPVSYSLKGQNPKGLFYIEATAYGEKERDGDYYDMTLPGTIDAEIRYEGYVAADSVPGTAPVLSAKSDDIQGVSYPSYEASDLVVSGTLPVADYIWLKFSYTNTGNTIWDPEGSGYFCFQPILYRKGENGQWETNDDYQLENFYSRIFDYIYPGESGEMYVHFRQAGLSAGEYRVVIYGRAYYESVTNDWQRNWNGGENIFAGSFEFSVSGNPRITKPNAVTMQSFPGSSRSGWLRTYEEFMTSFEAITETDNCSGTMYVQCAPWTEYITLRVMTGDSNDMQSVRIPVSVETDSVQIRLNTGNNNYIVRKDGTREPMLMAQSMADMRSNTQRGPDTVSTIVNDLLDMKEAGINFLSSTMAFTYGIPTSGSNKPMNYESNYFMMDVARSLGFRMECYCAYPYGRVGLYSPNIGSVYPGIDDYADGDIDIANALLANYTFARYADMMYQAGDGSVPIATEDTRGWLRVDMSGVFDISRKTAANYITWLKGRYPTIGSLNAAYGSDYTGFDAIDIFAEASAKNLPSGYTDTMMTFTDGSKTYHDWSKAIVELNIYRTVQRVKNYNRMTWSTKDTKTVRNQTDTVLNPKVIVRTEASPYVSPGIDSDTDNAHYRLVYYSQQRNAVIGEVLAASASVYGHSEYVTVPFSPSEVYELTSRSSEAGLVEYNMPMYSGMNDIVMNEIHGDGKFVADLNLADSSGRTKGAYLRTMVSAFTWMKATYEGGGVPGILWQDYISAGHCTSTQYKEFRFYSGKIAEMLSTPEGKKWAADFTEPDQSWRETVAAAWSYPPDYIEKTVDDVSRLCIFDGCYGK
;
A
#
# COMPACT_ATOMS: atom_id res chain seq x y z
N MET A 1 -0.45 -76.73 -9.70
CA MET A 1 -0.40 -75.59 -8.74
C MET A 1 -0.72 -74.22 -9.36
N GLY A 2 -0.63 -74.01 -10.68
CA GLY A 2 -0.85 -72.70 -11.33
C GLY A 2 -2.30 -72.25 -11.63
N LYS A 3 -3.35 -72.95 -11.17
CA LYS A 3 -4.76 -72.53 -11.34
C LYS A 3 -5.47 -72.11 -10.04
N LYS A 4 -4.93 -72.47 -8.86
CA LYS A 4 -5.48 -72.00 -7.57
C LYS A 4 -4.95 -70.61 -7.17
N LEU A 5 -3.78 -70.20 -7.66
CA LEU A 5 -3.19 -68.90 -7.33
C LEU A 5 -3.86 -67.72 -8.06
N LYS A 6 -4.38 -67.93 -9.28
CA LYS A 6 -5.09 -66.90 -10.07
C LYS A 6 -6.53 -66.64 -9.59
N LEU A 7 -7.16 -67.62 -8.95
CA LEU A 7 -8.51 -67.46 -8.39
C LEU A 7 -8.48 -66.72 -7.04
N MET A 8 -7.44 -66.93 -6.22
CA MET A 8 -7.29 -66.20 -4.95
C MET A 8 -6.87 -64.74 -5.12
N SER A 9 -6.12 -64.40 -6.17
CA SER A 9 -5.75 -63.01 -6.49
C SER A 9 -6.91 -62.22 -7.11
N ALA A 10 -7.80 -62.87 -7.88
CA ALA A 10 -9.02 -62.24 -8.38
C ALA A 10 -10.07 -61.99 -7.28
N ILE A 11 -10.17 -62.88 -6.29
CA ILE A 11 -11.08 -62.72 -5.13
C ILE A 11 -10.56 -61.63 -4.17
N ALA A 12 -9.25 -61.51 -3.97
CA ALA A 12 -8.67 -60.43 -3.17
C ALA A 12 -8.87 -59.03 -3.80
N LEU A 13 -8.78 -58.93 -5.14
CA LEU A 13 -9.00 -57.66 -5.85
C LEU A 13 -10.49 -57.25 -5.87
N ALA A 14 -11.41 -58.22 -5.92
CA ALA A 14 -12.85 -57.97 -5.83
C ALA A 14 -13.30 -57.60 -4.40
N LEU A 15 -12.67 -58.15 -3.36
CA LEU A 15 -12.94 -57.79 -1.95
C LEU A 15 -12.39 -56.40 -1.60
N ILE A 16 -11.26 -55.99 -2.16
CA ILE A 16 -10.72 -54.63 -1.97
C ILE A 16 -11.63 -53.61 -2.66
N MET A 17 -12.10 -53.86 -3.89
CA MET A 17 -13.02 -52.94 -4.58
C MET A 17 -14.43 -52.89 -3.94
N ALA A 18 -14.89 -53.96 -3.30
CA ALA A 18 -16.16 -53.97 -2.58
C ALA A 18 -16.10 -53.22 -1.24
N VAL A 19 -14.94 -53.21 -0.56
CA VAL A 19 -14.76 -52.45 0.70
C VAL A 19 -14.59 -50.94 0.43
N THR A 20 -14.03 -50.54 -0.71
CA THR A 20 -13.97 -49.12 -1.10
C THR A 20 -15.32 -48.57 -1.58
N ALA A 21 -16.21 -49.41 -2.13
CA ALA A 21 -17.56 -49.01 -2.54
C ALA A 21 -18.58 -48.96 -1.38
N LEU A 22 -18.34 -49.71 -0.28
CA LEU A 22 -19.20 -49.72 0.92
C LEU A 22 -18.90 -48.61 1.93
N ILE A 23 -17.82 -47.84 1.75
CA ILE A 23 -17.54 -46.61 2.52
C ILE A 23 -18.14 -45.38 1.82
N ALA A 24 -18.58 -45.51 0.56
CA ALA A 24 -19.18 -44.43 -0.23
C ALA A 24 -20.73 -44.41 -0.24
N CYS A 25 -21.40 -45.27 0.54
CA CYS A 25 -22.86 -45.33 0.62
C CYS A 25 -23.35 -45.65 2.06
N SER A 26 -23.13 -44.72 2.99
CA SER A 26 -23.92 -44.63 4.23
C SER A 26 -23.91 -43.20 4.76
N ARG A 27 -24.61 -42.31 4.05
CA ARG A 27 -25.06 -41.02 4.59
C ARG A 27 -26.44 -40.76 4.01
N GLU A 28 -27.46 -41.16 4.76
CA GLU A 28 -28.71 -40.41 4.86
C GLU A 28 -29.55 -40.97 6.02
N GLU A 29 -30.29 -40.05 6.64
CA GLU A 29 -31.28 -40.20 7.71
C GLU A 29 -30.76 -40.14 9.16
N GLY A 30 -30.50 -38.91 9.60
CA GLY A 30 -30.49 -38.50 11.00
C GLY A 30 -31.07 -37.09 11.10
N GLU A 31 -32.16 -36.96 11.85
CA GLU A 31 -33.09 -35.83 11.90
C GLU A 31 -32.48 -34.46 12.24
N LYS A 32 -33.09 -33.44 11.62
CA LYS A 32 -32.94 -32.02 11.95
C LYS A 32 -33.16 -31.78 13.44
N ASN A 33 -32.16 -31.20 14.10
CA ASN A 33 -32.37 -30.26 15.19
C ASN A 33 -31.58 -28.98 14.88
N ASP A 34 -32.32 -28.03 14.34
CA ASP A 34 -31.94 -26.62 14.19
C ASP A 34 -31.85 -25.99 15.59
N SER A 35 -30.63 -25.67 16.02
CA SER A 35 -30.34 -24.54 16.91
C SER A 35 -28.83 -24.42 17.12
N GLY A 36 -28.15 -23.69 16.23
CA GLY A 36 -26.73 -23.37 16.35
C GLY A 36 -26.33 -22.31 15.35
N THR A 37 -26.48 -21.04 15.73
CA THR A 37 -25.99 -19.87 14.99
C THR A 37 -24.46 -19.83 15.06
N GLY A 38 -23.80 -20.54 14.14
CA GLY A 38 -22.39 -20.33 13.79
C GLY A 38 -22.34 -19.86 12.35
N THR A 39 -22.12 -18.56 12.13
CA THR A 39 -21.99 -17.94 10.80
C THR A 39 -20.61 -18.15 10.19
N GLY A 40 -20.11 -19.39 10.22
CA GLY A 40 -18.96 -19.76 9.41
C GLY A 40 -19.37 -19.78 7.93
N GLN A 41 -18.58 -19.14 7.08
CA GLN A 41 -18.62 -19.33 5.63
C GLN A 41 -18.80 -20.83 5.32
N PRO A 42 -19.69 -21.23 4.40
CA PRO A 42 -19.90 -22.63 4.10
C PRO A 42 -18.62 -23.30 3.57
N GLY A 43 -18.00 -24.11 4.42
CA GLY A 43 -17.32 -25.37 4.08
C GLY A 43 -16.23 -25.33 3.01
N ASN A 44 -15.06 -24.79 3.35
CA ASN A 44 -13.82 -24.86 2.56
C ASN A 44 -13.07 -26.21 2.77
N THR A 45 -13.77 -27.34 2.71
CA THR A 45 -13.14 -28.67 2.93
C THR A 45 -12.41 -29.20 1.69
N ASP A 46 -12.67 -28.63 0.51
CA ASP A 46 -12.10 -29.08 -0.78
C ASP A 46 -10.72 -28.47 -1.13
N ASN A 47 -10.17 -27.61 -0.25
CA ASN A 47 -8.96 -26.82 -0.55
C ASN A 47 -7.73 -27.19 0.31
N SER A 48 -7.82 -28.25 1.12
CA SER A 48 -6.71 -28.69 1.99
C SER A 48 -5.49 -29.14 1.20
N ASP A 49 -5.69 -29.99 0.18
CA ASP A 49 -4.61 -30.47 -0.70
C ASP A 49 -3.92 -29.32 -1.48
N TYR A 50 -4.70 -28.34 -1.97
CA TYR A 50 -4.14 -27.14 -2.57
C TYR A 50 -3.27 -26.37 -1.57
N ARG A 51 -3.77 -26.13 -0.35
CA ARG A 51 -3.02 -25.40 0.68
C ARG A 51 -1.76 -26.12 1.11
N ASP A 52 -1.80 -27.44 1.24
CA ASP A 52 -0.60 -28.22 1.58
C ASP A 52 0.45 -28.13 0.46
N ARG A 53 0.04 -28.17 -0.81
CA ARG A 53 0.95 -27.91 -1.94
C ARG A 53 1.53 -26.50 -1.92
N MET A 54 0.71 -25.49 -1.59
CA MET A 54 1.16 -24.11 -1.55
C MET A 54 2.08 -23.83 -0.37
N LYS A 55 1.82 -24.40 0.80
CA LYS A 55 2.75 -24.36 1.95
C LYS A 55 4.10 -24.95 1.58
N LEU A 56 4.12 -26.08 0.87
CA LEU A 56 5.36 -26.66 0.37
C LEU A 56 6.08 -25.72 -0.62
N TYR A 57 5.34 -25.12 -1.55
CA TYR A 57 5.90 -24.19 -2.54
C TYR A 57 6.53 -22.93 -1.90
N TYR A 58 5.89 -22.36 -0.89
CA TYR A 58 6.37 -21.20 -0.14
C TYR A 58 7.26 -21.56 1.07
N GLY A 59 7.61 -22.85 1.24
CA GLY A 59 8.44 -23.29 2.37
C GLY A 59 7.88 -22.90 3.75
N ILE A 60 6.56 -22.97 3.93
CA ILE A 60 5.86 -22.59 5.16
C ILE A 60 5.74 -23.81 6.08
N ASP A 61 6.19 -23.66 7.33
CA ASP A 61 6.09 -24.69 8.38
C ASP A 61 4.98 -24.39 9.42
N GLY A 62 4.43 -23.18 9.41
CA GLY A 62 3.36 -22.72 10.30
C GLY A 62 3.78 -22.53 11.76
N LYS A 63 5.08 -22.51 12.08
CA LYS A 63 5.59 -22.40 13.46
C LYS A 63 5.23 -21.07 14.13
N ASP A 64 4.99 -20.03 13.33
CA ASP A 64 4.76 -18.66 13.79
C ASP A 64 3.30 -18.37 14.15
N PHE A 65 2.44 -19.40 14.16
CA PHE A 65 1.01 -19.28 14.44
C PHE A 65 0.55 -20.30 15.49
N THR A 66 -0.27 -19.84 16.45
CA THR A 66 -0.78 -20.61 17.59
C THR A 66 -2.12 -21.31 17.32
N GLY A 67 -2.65 -21.20 16.09
CA GLY A 67 -3.96 -21.71 15.69
C GLY A 67 -5.07 -20.66 15.77
N MET A 68 -6.28 -21.00 15.31
CA MET A 68 -7.42 -20.07 15.36
C MET A 68 -8.12 -20.09 16.72
N THR A 69 -8.50 -18.91 17.19
CA THR A 69 -9.33 -18.73 18.38
C THR A 69 -10.81 -18.73 18.00
N ASP A 70 -11.58 -19.67 18.55
CA ASP A 70 -13.03 -19.76 18.33
C ASP A 70 -13.78 -18.96 19.40
N ILE A 71 -14.28 -17.77 19.07
CA ILE A 71 -15.06 -16.91 19.98
C ILE A 71 -16.52 -16.90 19.53
N SER A 72 -17.43 -17.30 20.41
CA SER A 72 -18.86 -17.44 20.10
C SER A 72 -19.71 -16.24 20.52
N ASN A 73 -19.33 -15.54 21.60
CA ASN A 73 -20.03 -14.35 22.08
C ASN A 73 -19.08 -13.20 22.41
N LEU A 74 -18.96 -12.25 21.48
CA LEU A 74 -18.15 -11.02 21.65
C LEU A 74 -18.65 -10.08 22.78
N ASN A 75 -19.86 -10.28 23.31
CA ASN A 75 -20.35 -9.49 24.44
C ASN A 75 -19.92 -10.03 25.80
N ASP A 76 -19.46 -11.29 25.87
CA ASP A 76 -19.02 -11.92 27.10
C ASP A 76 -17.52 -11.63 27.33
N ALA A 77 -17.23 -10.76 28.30
CA ALA A 77 -15.86 -10.42 28.65
C ALA A 77 -15.06 -11.64 29.13
N ASP A 78 -15.69 -12.58 29.84
CA ASP A 78 -15.02 -13.77 30.37
C ASP A 78 -14.65 -14.73 29.23
N GLU A 79 -15.55 -14.92 28.27
CA GLU A 79 -15.25 -15.72 27.08
C GLU A 79 -14.14 -15.11 26.24
N VAL A 80 -14.28 -13.83 25.85
CA VAL A 80 -13.32 -13.16 24.97
C VAL A 80 -11.93 -13.15 25.62
N LEU A 81 -11.82 -12.65 26.86
CA LEU A 81 -10.53 -12.55 27.54
C LEU A 81 -9.99 -13.91 27.99
N GLY A 82 -10.85 -14.90 28.22
CA GLY A 82 -10.45 -16.25 28.59
C GLY A 82 -9.85 -17.05 27.43
N LYS A 83 -10.17 -16.69 26.18
CA LYS A 83 -9.67 -17.35 24.97
C LYS A 83 -8.52 -16.61 24.29
N MET A 84 -8.42 -15.29 24.49
CA MET A 84 -7.36 -14.47 23.91
C MET A 84 -6.06 -14.56 24.71
N ASN A 85 -4.92 -14.44 24.01
CA ASN A 85 -3.63 -14.30 24.68
C ASN A 85 -3.47 -12.89 25.27
N THR A 86 -3.75 -12.74 26.55
CA THR A 86 -3.61 -11.46 27.28
C THR A 86 -2.26 -11.29 27.97
N ASP A 87 -1.49 -12.37 28.12
CA ASP A 87 -0.22 -12.38 28.87
C ASP A 87 0.96 -12.47 27.90
N LEU A 88 1.27 -11.33 27.29
CA LEU A 88 2.32 -11.26 26.26
C LEU A 88 3.70 -11.46 26.86
N LYS A 89 4.45 -12.39 26.25
CA LYS A 89 5.83 -12.65 26.64
C LYS A 89 6.78 -11.80 25.81
N LYS A 90 7.88 -11.45 26.45
CA LYS A 90 9.04 -10.91 25.73
C LYS A 90 9.80 -12.06 25.07
N GLY A 91 10.10 -11.89 23.79
CA GLY A 91 10.88 -12.85 23.01
C GLY A 91 12.01 -12.24 22.23
N GLU A 92 12.80 -13.11 21.60
CA GLU A 92 13.84 -12.72 20.66
C GLU A 92 13.29 -12.72 19.22
N VAL A 93 13.97 -12.02 18.32
CA VAL A 93 13.69 -12.03 16.88
C VAL A 93 14.93 -12.44 16.10
N ALA A 94 14.73 -13.04 14.94
CA ALA A 94 15.77 -13.28 13.95
C ALA A 94 16.33 -11.94 13.46
N LYS A 95 17.64 -11.77 13.61
CA LYS A 95 18.36 -10.56 13.22
C LYS A 95 19.03 -10.78 11.87
N TYR A 96 19.24 -9.69 11.13
CA TYR A 96 20.19 -9.69 10.03
C TYR A 96 21.61 -9.59 10.57
N ASP A 97 22.54 -10.23 9.86
CA ASP A 97 23.93 -10.28 10.25
C ASP A 97 24.66 -8.97 9.92
N ASN A 98 25.72 -8.71 10.68
CA ASN A 98 26.72 -7.70 10.35
C ASN A 98 28.03 -8.43 9.99
N ASP A 99 28.81 -7.85 9.08
CA ASP A 99 30.14 -8.35 8.77
C ASP A 99 31.16 -8.03 9.88
N GLU A 100 32.42 -8.43 9.68
CA GLU A 100 33.49 -8.20 10.66
C GLU A 100 33.86 -6.72 10.88
N HIS A 101 33.44 -5.83 9.97
CA HIS A 101 33.58 -4.38 10.09
C HIS A 101 32.34 -3.70 10.67
N GLY A 102 31.31 -4.49 10.99
CA GLY A 102 30.04 -4.01 11.53
C GLY A 102 29.09 -3.46 10.47
N MET A 103 29.33 -3.68 9.18
CA MET A 103 28.43 -3.29 8.10
C MET A 103 27.28 -4.31 7.98
N LEU A 104 26.05 -3.85 7.74
CA LEU A 104 24.84 -4.68 7.69
C LEU A 104 24.77 -5.49 6.39
N ILE A 105 24.40 -6.77 6.49
CA ILE A 105 24.08 -7.64 5.36
C ILE A 105 22.57 -7.67 5.19
N TYR A 106 22.02 -6.85 4.29
CA TYR A 106 20.60 -6.85 3.96
C TYR A 106 20.36 -7.67 2.68
N ASN A 107 19.89 -8.90 2.85
CA ASN A 107 19.78 -9.89 1.78
C ASN A 107 18.41 -10.62 1.73
N PRO A 108 17.29 -9.87 1.69
CA PRO A 108 15.95 -10.46 1.74
C PRO A 108 15.68 -11.42 0.57
N ILE A 109 16.17 -11.12 -0.63
CA ILE A 109 15.92 -11.90 -1.85
C ILE A 109 16.61 -13.26 -1.76
N SER A 110 17.91 -13.28 -1.41
CA SER A 110 18.65 -14.53 -1.32
C SER A 110 18.25 -15.35 -0.08
N ARG A 111 17.78 -14.72 1.00
CA ARG A 111 17.17 -15.44 2.15
C ARG A 111 15.90 -16.18 1.73
N GLU A 112 15.01 -15.52 1.01
CA GLU A 112 13.78 -16.15 0.51
C GLU A 112 14.09 -17.26 -0.50
N ALA A 113 15.04 -17.04 -1.42
CA ALA A 113 15.45 -18.04 -2.39
C ALA A 113 16.10 -19.28 -1.75
N ARG A 114 16.81 -19.12 -0.62
CA ARG A 114 17.32 -20.27 0.17
C ARG A 114 16.19 -21.04 0.81
N LYS A 115 15.22 -20.34 1.41
CA LYS A 115 14.05 -20.95 2.06
C LYS A 115 13.23 -21.81 1.08
N THR A 116 13.06 -21.31 -0.14
CA THR A 116 12.26 -21.94 -1.20
C THR A 116 13.05 -22.92 -2.09
N GLY A 117 14.38 -23.00 -1.92
CA GLY A 117 15.26 -23.91 -2.68
C GLY A 117 15.61 -23.43 -4.10
N ASN A 118 15.27 -22.20 -4.47
CA ASN A 118 15.45 -21.67 -5.82
C ASN A 118 16.93 -21.49 -6.21
N LEU A 119 17.85 -21.35 -5.24
CA LEU A 119 19.28 -21.14 -5.54
C LEU A 119 19.98 -22.34 -6.18
N GLU A 120 19.55 -23.56 -5.87
CA GLU A 120 20.24 -24.79 -6.33
C GLU A 120 20.19 -24.94 -7.86
N LYS A 121 19.15 -24.37 -8.49
CA LYS A 121 18.93 -24.35 -9.94
C LYS A 121 20.14 -23.82 -10.72
N TYR A 122 20.86 -22.85 -10.19
CA TYR A 122 21.96 -22.17 -10.91
C TYR A 122 23.34 -22.78 -10.67
N ALA A 123 23.45 -23.80 -9.81
CA ALA A 123 24.74 -24.43 -9.51
C ALA A 123 25.41 -25.04 -10.75
N SER A 124 24.62 -25.56 -11.69
CA SER A 124 25.09 -26.22 -12.93
C SER A 124 24.73 -25.44 -14.21
N ALA A 125 24.23 -24.20 -14.09
CA ALA A 125 23.87 -23.39 -15.24
C ALA A 125 25.10 -22.97 -16.06
N GLU A 126 24.95 -22.84 -17.38
CA GLU A 126 25.98 -22.27 -18.24
C GLU A 126 26.23 -20.80 -17.88
N LYS A 127 27.51 -20.44 -17.69
CA LYS A 127 27.93 -19.15 -17.15
C LYS A 127 28.62 -18.31 -18.22
N ILE A 128 28.22 -17.03 -18.28
CA ILE A 128 28.94 -15.97 -18.98
C ILE A 128 30.00 -15.43 -18.02
N SER A 129 31.25 -15.38 -18.47
CA SER A 129 32.38 -14.90 -17.66
C SER A 129 33.04 -13.69 -18.31
N GLY A 130 33.57 -12.79 -17.49
CA GLY A 130 34.30 -11.64 -17.98
C GLY A 130 35.12 -10.96 -16.90
N SER A 131 35.70 -9.80 -17.23
CA SER A 131 36.44 -8.99 -16.29
C SER A 131 36.29 -7.50 -16.56
N ILE A 132 36.25 -6.70 -15.50
CA ILE A 132 36.21 -5.24 -15.53
C ILE A 132 37.34 -4.72 -14.64
N THR A 133 38.02 -3.64 -15.03
CA THR A 133 39.08 -3.04 -14.20
C THR A 133 38.77 -1.57 -13.95
N CYS A 134 38.73 -1.18 -12.67
CA CYS A 134 38.51 0.19 -12.22
C CYS A 134 39.54 0.55 -11.16
N ALA A 135 40.16 1.72 -11.28
CA ALA A 135 41.17 2.24 -10.32
C ALA A 135 42.27 1.22 -9.93
N GLY A 136 42.69 0.35 -10.86
CA GLY A 136 43.72 -0.66 -10.60
C GLY A 136 43.24 -1.96 -9.91
N VAL A 137 41.95 -2.07 -9.62
CA VAL A 137 41.30 -3.30 -9.14
C VAL A 137 40.59 -3.98 -10.30
N THR A 138 40.88 -5.26 -10.53
CA THR A 138 40.22 -6.10 -11.53
C THR A 138 39.18 -7.00 -10.84
N LEU A 139 37.92 -6.84 -11.25
CA LEU A 139 36.84 -7.77 -10.99
C LEU A 139 36.81 -8.84 -12.08
N GLN A 140 36.86 -10.11 -11.71
CA GLN A 140 36.44 -11.22 -12.55
C GLN A 140 35.06 -11.68 -12.08
N TYR A 141 34.15 -11.93 -13.02
CA TYR A 141 32.77 -12.29 -12.69
C TYR A 141 32.29 -13.50 -13.50
N THR A 142 31.29 -14.19 -12.97
CA THR A 142 30.50 -15.18 -13.70
C THR A 142 29.01 -15.02 -13.38
N VAL A 143 28.17 -15.05 -14.40
CA VAL A 143 26.70 -14.92 -14.30
C VAL A 143 26.03 -15.99 -15.16
N PRO A 144 24.94 -16.65 -14.72
CA PRO A 144 24.16 -17.54 -15.59
C PRO A 144 23.64 -16.81 -16.83
N GLY A 145 23.81 -17.40 -18.02
CA GLY A 145 23.34 -16.79 -19.28
C GLY A 145 21.83 -16.97 -19.52
N ASN A 146 21.27 -18.08 -19.04
CA ASN A 146 19.84 -18.36 -19.06
C ASN A 146 19.31 -18.30 -17.62
N ILE A 147 18.32 -17.43 -17.41
CA ILE A 147 17.73 -17.14 -16.10
C ILE A 147 16.21 -17.24 -16.19
N THR A 148 15.54 -17.27 -15.04
CA THR A 148 14.07 -17.25 -14.98
C THR A 148 13.65 -15.97 -14.28
N ALA A 149 12.58 -15.36 -14.76
CA ALA A 149 12.06 -14.14 -14.16
C ALA A 149 11.73 -14.35 -12.68
N TYR A 150 12.05 -13.34 -11.87
CA TYR A 150 11.84 -13.28 -10.41
C TYR A 150 12.67 -14.25 -9.55
N ASP A 151 13.56 -15.06 -10.15
CA ASP A 151 14.55 -15.82 -9.38
C ASP A 151 15.69 -14.92 -8.86
N ALA A 152 16.34 -15.34 -7.78
CA ALA A 152 17.56 -14.72 -7.27
C ALA A 152 18.77 -15.20 -8.08
N ILE A 153 19.27 -14.35 -8.99
CA ILE A 153 20.32 -14.72 -9.94
C ILE A 153 21.71 -14.50 -9.31
N PRO A 154 22.55 -15.55 -9.18
CA PRO A 154 23.88 -15.40 -8.60
C PRO A 154 24.85 -14.70 -9.56
N VAL A 155 25.51 -13.66 -9.07
CA VAL A 155 26.67 -13.01 -9.70
C VAL A 155 27.88 -13.33 -8.83
N SER A 156 28.64 -14.36 -9.22
CA SER A 156 29.88 -14.72 -8.51
C SER A 156 31.03 -13.84 -8.97
N TYR A 157 31.86 -13.40 -8.03
CA TYR A 157 32.97 -12.51 -8.31
C TYR A 157 34.27 -12.85 -7.56
N SER A 158 35.39 -12.40 -8.12
CA SER A 158 36.68 -12.30 -7.44
C SER A 158 37.39 -11.00 -7.80
N LEU A 159 37.95 -10.33 -6.80
CA LEU A 159 38.69 -9.09 -6.92
C LEU A 159 40.19 -9.34 -6.80
N LYS A 160 40.98 -8.59 -7.58
CA LYS A 160 42.42 -8.57 -7.50
C LYS A 160 42.96 -7.17 -7.76
N GLY A 161 43.78 -6.67 -6.85
CA GLY A 161 44.42 -5.36 -6.98
C GLY A 161 44.48 -4.65 -5.64
N GLN A 162 45.42 -3.72 -5.53
CA GLN A 162 45.62 -2.94 -4.31
C GLN A 162 44.36 -2.15 -3.99
N ASN A 163 43.96 -2.19 -2.71
CA ASN A 163 42.77 -1.52 -2.23
C ASN A 163 42.82 -0.01 -2.51
N PRO A 164 41.83 0.55 -3.24
CA PRO A 164 41.71 1.99 -3.40
C PRO A 164 41.40 2.64 -2.04
N LYS A 165 41.52 3.97 -1.98
CA LYS A 165 41.14 4.71 -0.77
C LYS A 165 39.60 4.70 -0.65
N GLY A 166 39.10 4.33 0.53
CA GLY A 166 37.66 4.23 0.79
C GLY A 166 37.09 2.84 0.48
N LEU A 167 35.77 2.73 0.40
CA LEU A 167 35.08 1.50 0.02
C LEU A 167 35.19 1.26 -1.49
N PHE A 168 35.15 -0.01 -1.90
CA PHE A 168 35.00 -0.41 -3.30
C PHE A 168 33.66 -1.08 -3.50
N TYR A 169 32.85 -0.63 -4.46
CA TYR A 169 31.51 -1.17 -4.68
C TYR A 169 31.46 -2.03 -5.93
N ILE A 170 30.69 -3.11 -5.83
CA ILE A 170 30.22 -3.91 -6.96
C ILE A 170 28.69 -3.78 -6.96
N GLU A 171 28.11 -3.32 -8.06
CA GLU A 171 26.66 -3.16 -8.19
C GLU A 171 26.15 -3.92 -9.42
N ALA A 172 25.03 -4.60 -9.29
CA ALA A 172 24.32 -5.22 -10.40
C ALA A 172 22.91 -4.66 -10.51
N THR A 173 22.55 -4.17 -11.70
CA THR A 173 21.17 -3.76 -12.02
C THR A 173 20.61 -4.54 -13.19
N ALA A 174 19.30 -4.81 -13.17
CA ALA A 174 18.58 -5.64 -14.14
C ALA A 174 17.50 -4.88 -14.95
N TYR A 175 17.41 -3.56 -14.80
CA TYR A 175 16.46 -2.69 -15.52
C TYR A 175 17.07 -2.02 -16.76
N GLY A 176 18.36 -2.27 -17.06
CA GLY A 176 19.08 -1.59 -18.15
C GLY A 176 18.50 -1.90 -19.54
N GLU A 177 18.23 -0.86 -20.32
CA GLU A 177 17.68 -0.97 -21.67
C GLU A 177 18.77 -0.83 -22.74
N LYS A 178 18.67 -1.63 -23.83
CA LYS A 178 19.63 -1.60 -24.94
C LYS A 178 19.81 -0.22 -25.58
N GLU A 179 18.72 0.56 -25.66
CA GLU A 179 18.70 1.85 -26.36
C GLU A 179 19.34 2.99 -25.54
N ARG A 180 19.48 2.79 -24.22
CA ARG A 180 20.05 3.75 -23.28
C ARG A 180 21.49 3.34 -22.90
N ASP A 181 22.40 3.40 -23.88
CA ASP A 181 23.81 3.00 -23.72
C ASP A 181 24.69 4.06 -23.03
N GLY A 182 25.62 3.63 -22.18
CA GLY A 182 26.53 4.48 -21.43
C GLY A 182 26.97 3.94 -20.07
N ASP A 183 28.07 4.52 -19.58
CA ASP A 183 28.65 4.33 -18.25
C ASP A 183 27.99 5.31 -17.26
N TYR A 184 26.87 4.89 -16.68
CA TYR A 184 26.08 5.70 -15.75
C TYR A 184 26.06 5.09 -14.37
N TYR A 185 26.04 5.92 -13.34
CA TYR A 185 25.76 5.51 -11.97
C TYR A 185 24.26 5.24 -11.79
N ASP A 186 23.94 4.33 -10.88
CA ASP A 186 22.58 4.17 -10.33
C ASP A 186 22.37 5.13 -9.15
N MET A 187 21.13 5.52 -8.87
CA MET A 187 20.84 6.43 -7.77
C MET A 187 21.06 5.80 -6.39
N THR A 188 21.07 4.47 -6.26
CA THR A 188 21.41 3.74 -5.03
C THR A 188 22.87 3.98 -4.62
N LEU A 189 23.78 4.08 -5.59
CA LEU A 189 25.20 4.40 -5.41
C LEU A 189 25.61 5.57 -6.33
N PRO A 190 25.13 6.80 -6.03
CA PRO A 190 25.11 7.88 -7.00
C PRO A 190 26.51 8.42 -7.33
N GLY A 191 26.65 8.97 -8.53
CA GLY A 191 27.78 9.80 -8.94
C GLY A 191 27.46 11.28 -8.78
N THR A 192 27.57 12.03 -9.87
CA THR A 192 27.08 13.41 -9.97
C THR A 192 25.63 13.39 -10.41
N ILE A 193 24.76 13.94 -9.57
CA ILE A 193 23.36 14.19 -9.86
C ILE A 193 23.23 15.68 -10.16
N ASP A 194 22.76 16.01 -11.36
CA ASP A 194 22.62 17.41 -11.78
C ASP A 194 21.54 17.54 -12.84
N ALA A 195 20.95 18.73 -12.95
CA ALA A 195 19.88 19.01 -13.87
C ALA A 195 20.03 20.36 -14.57
N GLU A 196 19.46 20.46 -15.77
CA GLU A 196 19.02 21.73 -16.33
C GLU A 196 17.50 21.85 -16.15
N ILE A 197 17.02 23.01 -15.73
CA ILE A 197 15.58 23.32 -15.67
C ILE A 197 15.31 24.58 -16.49
N ARG A 198 14.27 24.55 -17.33
CA ARG A 198 13.81 25.69 -18.13
C ARG A 198 12.32 25.95 -17.89
N TYR A 199 11.98 27.24 -17.86
CA TYR A 199 10.58 27.67 -17.79
C TYR A 199 9.99 27.76 -19.19
N GLU A 200 8.92 27.00 -19.43
CA GLU A 200 8.27 26.87 -20.73
C GLU A 200 7.05 27.79 -20.89
N GLY A 201 6.59 28.40 -19.81
CA GLY A 201 5.42 29.29 -19.81
C GLY A 201 4.41 28.93 -18.73
N TYR A 202 3.25 29.59 -18.79
CA TYR A 202 2.14 29.32 -17.89
C TYR A 202 0.84 29.06 -18.65
N VAL A 203 -0.08 28.40 -17.98
CA VAL A 203 -1.51 28.34 -18.35
C VAL A 203 -2.29 28.98 -17.21
N ALA A 204 -3.26 29.81 -17.55
CA ALA A 204 -4.18 30.41 -16.59
C ALA A 204 -5.61 29.94 -16.90
N ALA A 205 -6.44 29.77 -15.88
CA ALA A 205 -7.86 29.49 -16.06
C ALA A 205 -8.71 30.25 -15.06
N ASP A 206 -9.92 30.58 -15.47
CA ASP A 206 -10.96 31.13 -14.61
C ASP A 206 -12.12 30.14 -14.50
N SER A 207 -12.72 30.05 -13.31
CA SER A 207 -13.84 29.14 -13.07
C SER A 207 -15.05 29.56 -13.91
N VAL A 208 -15.79 28.59 -14.42
CA VAL A 208 -17.07 28.81 -15.11
C VAL A 208 -18.21 28.46 -14.16
N PRO A 209 -18.94 29.45 -13.61
CA PRO A 209 -20.00 29.15 -12.65
C PRO A 209 -21.16 28.38 -13.30
N GLY A 210 -21.70 27.40 -12.56
CA GLY A 210 -22.91 26.68 -12.94
C GLY A 210 -22.72 25.53 -13.93
N THR A 211 -21.47 25.13 -14.23
CA THR A 211 -21.18 23.96 -15.08
C THR A 211 -21.04 22.66 -14.32
N ALA A 212 -20.61 22.73 -13.05
CA ALA A 212 -20.41 21.58 -12.18
C ALA A 212 -21.75 20.92 -11.76
N PRO A 213 -21.77 19.60 -11.52
CA PRO A 213 -22.91 18.92 -10.96
C PRO A 213 -23.21 19.40 -9.54
N VAL A 214 -24.49 19.39 -9.17
CA VAL A 214 -24.97 19.70 -7.81
C VAL A 214 -25.73 18.50 -7.27
N LEU A 215 -25.13 17.83 -6.29
CA LEU A 215 -25.77 16.72 -5.60
C LEU A 215 -26.77 17.21 -4.55
N SER A 216 -27.80 16.41 -4.30
CA SER A 216 -28.79 16.66 -3.26
C SER A 216 -28.99 15.47 -2.33
N ALA A 217 -29.43 15.74 -1.09
CA ALA A 217 -29.82 14.71 -0.13
C ALA A 217 -31.08 13.90 -0.56
N LYS A 218 -31.83 14.37 -1.57
CA LYS A 218 -33.07 13.74 -2.06
C LYS A 218 -32.89 13.01 -3.40
N SER A 219 -31.67 12.98 -3.93
CA SER A 219 -31.35 12.40 -5.24
C SER A 219 -32.09 13.07 -6.41
N ASP A 220 -32.47 14.34 -6.26
CA ASP A 220 -32.95 15.23 -7.33
C ASP A 220 -31.80 16.10 -7.86
N ASP A 221 -30.70 15.45 -8.25
CA ASP A 221 -29.46 16.12 -8.64
C ASP A 221 -29.62 16.98 -9.89
N ILE A 222 -28.80 18.02 -9.96
CA ILE A 222 -28.58 18.77 -11.19
C ILE A 222 -27.30 18.23 -11.81
N GLN A 223 -27.42 17.60 -12.98
CA GLN A 223 -26.25 17.13 -13.73
C GLN A 223 -25.41 18.32 -14.20
N GLY A 224 -24.09 18.14 -14.16
CA GLY A 224 -23.16 19.08 -14.77
C GLY A 224 -23.28 19.08 -16.29
N VAL A 225 -22.85 20.17 -16.93
CA VAL A 225 -22.87 20.30 -18.40
C VAL A 225 -21.50 20.09 -19.04
N SER A 226 -20.42 20.24 -18.26
CA SER A 226 -19.04 20.03 -18.71
C SER A 226 -18.08 19.87 -17.54
N TYR A 227 -17.03 19.07 -17.74
CA TYR A 227 -15.86 18.96 -16.88
C TYR A 227 -14.60 19.33 -17.68
N PRO A 228 -13.61 20.05 -17.09
CA PRO A 228 -13.67 20.69 -15.77
C PRO A 228 -14.50 21.98 -15.81
N SER A 229 -14.89 22.50 -14.64
CA SER A 229 -15.62 23.77 -14.50
C SER A 229 -14.72 25.01 -14.56
N TYR A 230 -13.76 25.04 -15.50
CA TYR A 230 -12.92 26.20 -15.81
C TYR A 230 -12.58 26.25 -17.30
N GLU A 231 -12.23 27.45 -17.79
CA GLU A 231 -11.69 27.64 -19.14
C GLU A 231 -10.21 28.00 -19.06
N ALA A 232 -9.35 27.10 -19.55
CA ALA A 232 -7.91 27.29 -19.58
C ALA A 232 -7.45 28.02 -20.85
N SER A 233 -6.47 28.90 -20.71
CA SER A 233 -5.78 29.53 -21.84
C SER A 233 -4.86 28.55 -22.55
N ASP A 234 -4.41 28.92 -23.76
CA ASP A 234 -3.22 28.31 -24.35
C ASP A 234 -1.98 28.55 -23.46
N LEU A 235 -0.90 27.79 -23.70
CA LEU A 235 0.39 28.02 -23.04
C LEU A 235 0.98 29.37 -23.45
N VAL A 236 1.21 30.26 -22.48
CA VAL A 236 1.77 31.60 -22.69
C VAL A 236 3.17 31.71 -22.10
N VAL A 237 4.14 32.06 -22.95
CA VAL A 237 5.52 32.33 -22.52
C VAL A 237 5.65 33.78 -22.04
N SER A 238 5.56 34.01 -20.73
CA SER A 238 5.78 35.35 -20.14
C SER A 238 6.27 35.30 -18.69
N GLY A 239 7.04 36.31 -18.28
CA GLY A 239 7.48 36.53 -16.90
C GLY A 239 6.49 37.34 -16.05
N THR A 240 5.40 37.81 -16.66
CA THR A 240 4.27 38.47 -16.01
C THR A 240 3.00 37.68 -16.31
N LEU A 241 2.36 37.20 -15.24
CA LEU A 241 1.17 36.37 -15.24
C LEU A 241 -0.09 37.20 -14.90
N PRO A 242 -1.27 36.79 -15.35
CA PRO A 242 -2.55 37.38 -14.94
C PRO A 242 -2.88 37.01 -13.49
N VAL A 243 -3.76 37.79 -12.88
CA VAL A 243 -4.58 37.29 -11.77
C VAL A 243 -5.65 36.39 -12.39
N ALA A 244 -5.71 35.14 -11.95
CA ALA A 244 -6.66 34.13 -12.41
C ALA A 244 -7.01 33.19 -11.25
N ASP A 245 -8.12 32.46 -11.37
CA ASP A 245 -8.51 31.46 -10.37
C ASP A 245 -7.53 30.29 -10.29
N TYR A 246 -6.93 29.93 -11.43
CA TYR A 246 -5.94 28.87 -11.55
C TYR A 246 -4.73 29.31 -12.35
N ILE A 247 -3.55 28.93 -11.85
CA ILE A 247 -2.28 29.11 -12.57
C ILE A 247 -1.51 27.79 -12.53
N TRP A 248 -1.04 27.37 -13.71
CA TRP A 248 -0.06 26.29 -13.88
C TRP A 248 1.20 26.86 -14.50
N LEU A 249 2.35 26.52 -13.93
CA LEU A 249 3.66 26.85 -14.50
C LEU A 249 4.22 25.58 -15.15
N LYS A 250 4.63 25.67 -16.41
CA LYS A 250 5.24 24.55 -17.13
C LYS A 250 6.76 24.69 -17.10
N PHE A 251 7.44 23.60 -16.77
CA PHE A 251 8.89 23.50 -16.81
C PHE A 251 9.32 22.28 -17.60
N SER A 252 10.43 22.40 -18.33
CA SER A 252 11.19 21.26 -18.82
C SER A 252 12.41 21.02 -17.94
N TYR A 253 12.86 19.78 -17.88
CA TYR A 253 14.06 19.39 -17.16
C TYR A 253 14.87 18.38 -17.97
N THR A 254 16.19 18.42 -17.82
CA THR A 254 17.13 17.49 -18.44
C THR A 254 18.09 16.96 -17.39
N ASN A 255 18.32 15.65 -17.36
CA ASN A 255 19.38 15.06 -16.53
C ASN A 255 20.75 15.39 -17.14
N THR A 256 21.50 16.30 -16.52
CA THR A 256 22.84 16.72 -17.00
C THR A 256 23.98 16.08 -16.21
N GLY A 257 23.65 15.28 -15.20
CA GLY A 257 24.62 14.53 -14.40
C GLY A 257 25.15 13.29 -15.13
N ASN A 258 25.68 12.35 -14.35
CA ASN A 258 26.10 11.02 -14.82
C ASN A 258 25.41 9.88 -14.04
N THR A 259 24.36 10.22 -13.30
CA THR A 259 23.57 9.28 -12.48
C THR A 259 22.17 9.19 -13.05
N ILE A 260 21.66 7.97 -13.23
CA ILE A 260 20.26 7.71 -13.64
C ILE A 260 19.35 8.17 -12.50
N TRP A 261 18.29 8.93 -12.79
CA TRP A 261 17.28 9.26 -11.78
C TRP A 261 16.26 8.13 -11.69
N ASP A 262 16.11 7.58 -10.49
CA ASP A 262 15.27 6.41 -10.22
C ASP A 262 13.87 6.85 -9.71
N PRO A 263 12.76 6.41 -10.33
CA PRO A 263 11.42 6.66 -9.82
C PRO A 263 11.06 5.78 -8.60
N GLU A 264 11.92 4.85 -8.18
CA GLU A 264 11.60 3.81 -7.19
C GLU A 264 12.78 3.39 -6.30
N GLY A 265 12.52 2.43 -5.41
CA GLY A 265 13.52 1.76 -4.57
C GLY A 265 14.25 2.64 -3.57
N SER A 266 15.42 2.16 -3.15
CA SER A 266 16.35 2.90 -2.30
C SER A 266 16.89 4.15 -3.01
N GLY A 267 17.01 4.10 -4.33
CA GLY A 267 17.45 5.20 -5.18
C GLY A 267 16.43 6.31 -5.44
N TYR A 268 15.24 6.29 -4.84
CA TYR A 268 14.13 7.18 -5.22
C TYR A 268 14.51 8.67 -5.40
N PHE A 269 14.09 9.26 -6.52
CA PHE A 269 14.25 10.66 -6.88
C PHE A 269 12.90 11.33 -7.18
N CYS A 270 12.72 12.57 -6.74
CA CYS A 270 11.56 13.38 -7.10
C CYS A 270 11.86 14.89 -7.08
N PHE A 271 10.97 15.69 -7.67
CA PHE A 271 11.01 17.14 -7.54
C PHE A 271 10.12 17.63 -6.40
N GLN A 272 10.54 18.68 -5.68
CA GLN A 272 9.71 19.40 -4.71
C GLN A 272 9.66 20.90 -5.08
N PRO A 273 8.60 21.34 -5.78
CA PRO A 273 8.35 22.75 -6.03
C PRO A 273 7.77 23.46 -4.81
N ILE A 274 8.32 24.63 -4.46
CA ILE A 274 7.81 25.51 -3.40
C ILE A 274 7.65 26.93 -3.94
N LEU A 275 6.49 27.53 -3.69
CA LEU A 275 6.20 28.93 -4.03
C LEU A 275 6.60 29.86 -2.88
N TYR A 276 7.10 31.03 -3.25
CA TYR A 276 7.38 32.14 -2.35
C TYR A 276 6.77 33.41 -2.92
N ARG A 277 6.26 34.25 -2.02
CA ARG A 277 5.82 35.62 -2.35
C ARG A 277 6.78 36.61 -1.71
N LYS A 278 7.05 37.71 -2.41
CA LYS A 278 7.84 38.80 -1.85
C LYS A 278 7.00 39.63 -0.88
N GLY A 279 7.40 39.67 0.38
CA GLY A 279 6.78 40.51 1.41
C GLY A 279 7.15 41.99 1.27
N GLU A 280 6.45 42.84 2.02
CA GLU A 280 6.70 44.30 2.03
C GLU A 280 8.12 44.67 2.52
N ASN A 281 8.70 43.81 3.36
CA ASN A 281 10.09 43.90 3.84
C ASN A 281 11.13 43.50 2.78
N GLY A 282 10.69 43.09 1.59
CA GLY A 282 11.53 42.62 0.48
C GLY A 282 12.02 41.18 0.58
N GLN A 283 11.65 40.43 1.63
CA GLN A 283 12.00 39.02 1.83
C GLN A 283 11.03 38.09 1.10
N TRP A 284 11.50 36.88 0.80
CA TRP A 284 10.69 35.82 0.23
C TRP A 284 10.04 35.00 1.34
N GLU A 285 8.72 34.96 1.36
CA GLU A 285 7.91 34.32 2.39
C GLU A 285 7.10 33.17 1.77
N THR A 286 6.92 32.09 2.53
CA THR A 286 6.14 30.90 2.13
C THR A 286 5.19 30.49 3.24
N ASN A 287 4.14 29.76 2.90
CA ASN A 287 3.15 29.21 3.82
C ASN A 287 2.68 27.83 3.32
N ASP A 288 1.79 27.18 4.06
CA ASP A 288 1.31 25.84 3.73
C ASP A 288 0.52 25.77 2.41
N ASP A 289 -0.12 26.88 2.00
CA ASP A 289 -0.85 26.97 0.73
C ASP A 289 0.09 27.15 -0.49
N TYR A 290 1.36 27.49 -0.25
CA TYR A 290 2.39 27.68 -1.28
C TYR A 290 3.19 26.40 -1.57
N GLN A 291 2.67 25.27 -1.12
CA GLN A 291 3.16 23.94 -1.47
C GLN A 291 2.22 23.29 -2.50
N LEU A 292 2.68 22.24 -3.17
CA LEU A 292 1.79 21.41 -3.97
C LEU A 292 0.81 20.68 -3.06
N GLU A 293 -0.39 20.35 -3.56
CA GLU A 293 -1.30 19.44 -2.87
C GLU A 293 -0.60 18.08 -2.62
N ASN A 294 0.34 17.72 -3.49
CA ASN A 294 1.12 16.48 -3.48
C ASN A 294 2.47 16.53 -2.76
N PHE A 295 2.90 17.73 -2.34
CA PHE A 295 4.28 18.08 -1.96
C PHE A 295 5.36 17.81 -3.03
N TYR A 296 5.27 16.70 -3.77
CA TYR A 296 6.26 16.24 -4.73
C TYR A 296 5.67 16.14 -6.14
N SER A 297 6.50 16.43 -7.14
CA SER A 297 6.27 16.07 -8.53
C SER A 297 7.14 14.85 -8.86
N ARG A 298 6.49 13.77 -9.30
CA ARG A 298 7.09 12.44 -9.45
C ARG A 298 7.52 12.20 -10.91
N ILE A 299 8.50 11.32 -11.07
CA ILE A 299 8.90 10.76 -12.37
C ILE A 299 8.36 9.32 -12.43
N PHE A 300 7.95 8.85 -13.61
CA PHE A 300 7.22 7.58 -13.75
C PHE A 300 8.06 6.47 -14.39
N ASP A 301 9.22 6.83 -14.93
CA ASP A 301 10.20 5.92 -15.53
C ASP A 301 11.61 6.43 -15.21
N TYR A 302 12.62 5.60 -15.41
CA TYR A 302 14.02 5.99 -15.24
C TYR A 302 14.39 7.12 -16.21
N ILE A 303 15.14 8.12 -15.73
CA ILE A 303 15.66 9.22 -16.56
C ILE A 303 17.18 9.13 -16.63
N TYR A 304 17.68 8.72 -17.79
CA TYR A 304 19.11 8.56 -18.02
C TYR A 304 19.78 9.92 -18.32
N PRO A 305 21.09 10.05 -18.09
CA PRO A 305 21.83 11.25 -18.48
C PRO A 305 21.62 11.63 -19.95
N GLY A 306 21.24 12.89 -20.17
CA GLY A 306 20.86 13.47 -21.46
C GLY A 306 19.36 13.42 -21.75
N GLU A 307 18.57 12.62 -21.03
CA GLU A 307 17.12 12.56 -21.22
C GLU A 307 16.41 13.74 -20.55
N SER A 308 15.28 14.12 -21.14
CA SER A 308 14.48 15.26 -20.72
C SER A 308 13.01 14.89 -20.52
N GLY A 309 12.34 15.63 -19.63
CA GLY A 309 10.91 15.54 -19.40
C GLY A 309 10.29 16.91 -19.12
N GLU A 310 8.98 16.93 -18.92
CA GLU A 310 8.22 18.13 -18.60
C GLU A 310 7.38 17.91 -17.35
N MET A 311 7.05 19.01 -16.65
CA MET A 311 6.07 19.00 -15.58
C MET A 311 5.28 20.29 -15.52
N TYR A 312 4.02 20.17 -15.13
CA TYR A 312 3.22 21.29 -14.67
C TYR A 312 3.29 21.40 -13.14
N VAL A 313 3.33 22.64 -12.66
CA VAL A 313 3.37 22.95 -11.23
C VAL A 313 2.14 23.79 -10.89
N HIS A 314 1.31 23.27 -9.97
CA HIS A 314 0.12 23.93 -9.44
C HIS A 314 0.08 23.83 -7.92
N PHE A 315 -0.08 24.97 -7.24
CA PHE A 315 0.00 25.06 -5.79
C PHE A 315 -1.39 24.97 -5.15
N ARG A 316 -1.47 24.59 -3.86
CA ARG A 316 -2.74 24.51 -3.11
C ARG A 316 -3.51 25.84 -3.15
N GLN A 317 -2.77 26.93 -3.13
CA GLN A 317 -3.25 28.24 -3.53
C GLN A 317 -3.55 28.22 -5.04
N ALA A 318 -4.80 27.94 -5.39
CA ALA A 318 -5.24 27.81 -6.79
C ALA A 318 -4.91 29.07 -7.62
N GLY A 319 -5.19 30.26 -7.09
CA GLY A 319 -4.99 31.55 -7.76
C GLY A 319 -4.01 32.47 -7.03
N LEU A 320 -3.25 33.28 -7.78
CA LEU A 320 -2.25 34.20 -7.23
C LEU A 320 -2.74 35.65 -7.27
N SER A 321 -2.66 36.33 -6.12
CA SER A 321 -2.91 37.78 -6.07
C SER A 321 -1.75 38.57 -6.69
N ALA A 322 -1.99 39.83 -7.08
CA ALA A 322 -0.95 40.68 -7.65
C ALA A 322 0.28 40.81 -6.70
N GLY A 323 1.48 40.73 -7.28
CA GLY A 323 2.74 40.78 -6.54
C GLY A 323 3.90 40.09 -7.24
N GLU A 324 5.05 40.05 -6.58
CA GLU A 324 6.26 39.37 -7.05
C GLU A 324 6.38 38.00 -6.37
N TYR A 325 6.71 36.98 -7.16
CA TYR A 325 6.76 35.60 -6.74
C TYR A 325 8.05 34.91 -7.22
N ARG A 326 8.40 33.84 -6.52
CA ARG A 326 9.50 32.95 -6.87
C ARG A 326 9.04 31.51 -6.69
N VAL A 327 9.25 30.66 -7.70
CA VAL A 327 9.19 29.21 -7.53
C VAL A 327 10.61 28.68 -7.38
N VAL A 328 10.81 27.80 -6.41
CA VAL A 328 12.03 27.01 -6.26
C VAL A 328 11.68 25.54 -6.44
N ILE A 329 12.29 24.89 -7.41
CA ILE A 329 12.14 23.46 -7.70
C ILE A 329 13.38 22.74 -7.15
N TYR A 330 13.23 22.01 -6.05
CA TYR A 330 14.28 21.17 -5.50
C TYR A 330 14.29 19.80 -6.18
N GLY A 331 15.45 19.32 -6.61
CA GLY A 331 15.65 17.89 -6.91
C GLY A 331 16.03 17.16 -5.63
N ARG A 332 15.25 16.14 -5.26
CA ARG A 332 15.40 15.41 -3.99
C ARG A 332 15.74 13.95 -4.22
N ALA A 333 16.71 13.44 -3.47
CA ALA A 333 17.15 12.04 -3.54
C ALA A 333 17.10 11.36 -2.17
N TYR A 334 16.83 10.05 -2.12
CA TYR A 334 16.56 9.29 -0.89
C TYR A 334 17.53 8.12 -0.64
N TYR A 335 18.63 8.04 -1.38
CA TYR A 335 19.61 6.96 -1.29
C TYR A 335 20.32 6.86 0.07
N GLU A 336 20.77 5.64 0.38
CA GLU A 336 21.49 5.33 1.62
C GLU A 336 22.86 6.01 1.67
N SER A 337 23.07 6.79 2.73
CA SER A 337 24.32 7.54 2.96
C SER A 337 25.29 6.78 3.86
N VAL A 338 26.36 7.43 4.34
CA VAL A 338 27.39 6.84 5.21
C VAL A 338 26.82 6.11 6.44
N THR A 339 25.67 6.55 6.96
CA THR A 339 24.99 5.95 8.12
C THR A 339 23.49 5.79 7.88
N ASN A 340 22.85 4.89 8.64
CA ASN A 340 21.40 4.75 8.65
C ASN A 340 20.71 6.06 9.10
N ASP A 341 19.89 6.65 8.23
CA ASP A 341 19.19 7.91 8.46
C ASP A 341 17.72 7.79 8.04
N TRP A 342 16.88 7.33 8.97
CA TRP A 342 15.46 7.15 8.70
C TRP A 342 14.75 8.45 8.32
N GLN A 343 15.19 9.60 8.85
CA GLN A 343 14.53 10.88 8.55
C GLN A 343 14.69 11.19 7.08
N ARG A 344 15.92 11.07 6.56
CA ARG A 344 16.20 11.21 5.13
C ARG A 344 15.41 10.22 4.29
N ASN A 345 15.42 8.94 4.64
CA ASN A 345 14.89 7.87 3.77
C ASN A 345 13.35 7.81 3.75
N TRP A 346 12.67 8.35 4.78
CA TRP A 346 11.21 8.42 4.87
C TRP A 346 10.62 9.74 4.33
N ASN A 347 10.81 10.84 5.06
CA ASN A 347 10.15 12.13 4.78
C ASN A 347 11.12 13.23 4.33
N GLY A 348 12.40 13.04 4.64
CA GLY A 348 13.42 14.06 4.67
C GLY A 348 13.94 14.37 3.30
N GLY A 349 14.41 13.37 2.55
CA GLY A 349 15.16 13.53 1.29
C GLY A 349 16.40 14.44 1.43
N GLU A 350 17.35 14.32 0.52
CA GLU A 350 18.45 15.28 0.39
C GLU A 350 18.22 16.20 -0.81
N ASN A 351 18.37 17.51 -0.61
CA ASN A 351 18.34 18.46 -1.73
C ASN A 351 19.67 18.37 -2.48
N ILE A 352 19.63 18.08 -3.77
CA ILE A 352 20.85 17.93 -4.59
C ILE A 352 21.05 19.13 -5.52
N PHE A 353 19.97 19.68 -6.05
CA PHE A 353 19.98 20.95 -6.76
C PHE A 353 18.67 21.72 -6.53
N ALA A 354 18.65 22.99 -6.88
CA ALA A 354 17.47 23.83 -6.92
C ALA A 354 17.47 24.71 -8.18
N GLY A 355 16.35 24.74 -8.89
CA GLY A 355 16.07 25.72 -9.95
C GLY A 355 15.13 26.80 -9.42
N SER A 356 15.56 28.06 -9.46
CA SER A 356 14.76 29.22 -9.01
C SER A 356 14.29 30.07 -10.18
N PHE A 357 12.98 30.33 -10.27
CA PHE A 357 12.36 31.17 -11.27
C PHE A 357 11.53 32.29 -10.62
N GLU A 358 11.84 33.55 -10.95
CA GLU A 358 11.12 34.72 -10.45
C GLU A 358 10.17 35.28 -11.51
N PHE A 359 8.96 35.63 -11.10
CA PHE A 359 7.91 36.16 -11.95
C PHE A 359 7.02 37.15 -11.19
N SER A 360 6.19 37.88 -11.94
CA SER A 360 5.23 38.85 -11.40
C SER A 360 3.81 38.46 -11.76
N VAL A 361 2.85 38.78 -10.88
CA VAL A 361 1.41 38.63 -11.14
C VAL A 361 0.77 40.02 -11.17
N SER A 362 -0.01 40.32 -12.20
CA SER A 362 -0.60 41.64 -12.44
C SER A 362 -2.06 41.52 -12.90
N GLY A 363 -2.94 42.37 -12.37
CA GLY A 363 -4.32 42.51 -12.86
C GLY A 363 -4.40 43.15 -14.26
N ASN A 364 -3.31 43.75 -14.75
CA ASN A 364 -3.14 44.17 -16.14
C ASN A 364 -1.92 43.43 -16.72
N PRO A 365 -2.08 42.14 -17.06
CA PRO A 365 -0.97 41.34 -17.56
C PRO A 365 -0.50 41.89 -18.92
N ARG A 366 0.80 41.81 -19.15
CA ARG A 366 1.44 42.10 -20.44
C ARG A 366 2.47 41.01 -20.68
N ILE A 367 2.63 40.58 -21.93
CA ILE A 367 3.67 39.60 -22.28
C ILE A 367 5.03 40.25 -22.03
N THR A 368 5.77 39.73 -21.05
CA THR A 368 7.13 40.16 -20.73
C THR A 368 8.08 39.00 -20.94
N LYS A 369 9.35 39.31 -21.27
CA LYS A 369 10.38 38.27 -21.40
C LYS A 369 10.57 37.58 -20.03
N PRO A 370 10.43 36.24 -19.93
CA PRO A 370 10.71 35.53 -18.69
C PRO A 370 12.17 35.69 -18.24
N ASN A 371 12.38 35.67 -16.93
CA ASN A 371 13.71 35.50 -16.36
C ASN A 371 14.24 34.09 -16.68
N ALA A 372 15.57 33.93 -16.73
CA ALA A 372 16.15 32.60 -16.78
C ALA A 372 15.98 31.91 -15.42
N VAL A 373 15.85 30.58 -15.44
CA VAL A 373 15.93 29.78 -14.21
C VAL A 373 17.37 29.84 -13.70
N THR A 374 17.54 30.16 -12.43
CA THR A 374 18.85 30.15 -11.77
C THR A 374 19.04 28.82 -11.07
N MET A 375 20.09 28.09 -11.46
CA MET A 375 20.44 26.82 -10.84
C MET A 375 21.38 27.02 -9.65
N GLN A 376 21.14 26.25 -8.59
CA GLN A 376 22.00 26.10 -7.44
C GLN A 376 22.24 24.62 -7.19
N SER A 377 23.50 24.20 -7.08
CA SER A 377 23.86 22.84 -6.67
C SER A 377 24.11 22.79 -5.16
N PHE A 378 23.76 21.69 -4.53
CA PHE A 378 24.09 21.37 -3.15
C PHE A 378 25.11 20.23 -3.13
N PRO A 379 26.04 20.19 -2.16
CA PRO A 379 26.89 19.03 -1.98
C PRO A 379 26.01 17.82 -1.64
N GLY A 380 26.03 16.79 -2.48
CA GLY A 380 25.38 15.52 -2.14
C GLY A 380 26.14 14.77 -1.05
N SER A 381 25.45 13.90 -0.33
CA SER A 381 26.07 12.98 0.62
C SER A 381 26.92 11.92 -0.08
N SER A 382 27.85 11.33 0.68
CA SER A 382 28.62 10.18 0.20
C SER A 382 27.76 8.91 0.14
N ARG A 383 28.17 7.96 -0.72
CA ARG A 383 27.56 6.63 -0.88
C ARG A 383 27.49 5.84 0.43
N SER A 384 26.67 4.79 0.45
CA SER A 384 26.40 3.99 1.65
C SER A 384 27.66 3.43 2.30
N GLY A 385 27.90 3.82 3.55
CA GLY A 385 29.09 3.44 4.32
C GLY A 385 28.84 2.34 5.35
N TRP A 386 27.61 1.87 5.48
CA TRP A 386 27.17 0.98 6.56
C TRP A 386 26.50 -0.31 6.07
N LEU A 387 26.20 -0.41 4.77
CA LEU A 387 25.63 -1.60 4.13
C LEU A 387 26.75 -2.41 3.45
N ARG A 388 26.97 -3.64 3.91
CA ARG A 388 27.90 -4.59 3.29
C ARG A 388 27.31 -5.18 2.02
N THR A 389 26.07 -5.64 2.13
CA THR A 389 25.27 -6.27 1.07
C THR A 389 23.90 -5.62 1.09
N TYR A 390 23.36 -5.31 -0.08
CA TYR A 390 22.03 -4.79 -0.25
C TYR A 390 21.37 -5.48 -1.45
N GLU A 391 20.16 -6.02 -1.26
CA GLU A 391 19.37 -6.68 -2.30
C GLU A 391 17.96 -6.08 -2.32
N GLU A 392 17.56 -5.52 -3.46
CA GLU A 392 16.18 -5.14 -3.77
C GLU A 392 15.80 -5.64 -5.18
N PHE A 393 14.53 -5.53 -5.54
CA PHE A 393 14.11 -5.98 -6.88
C PHE A 393 14.85 -5.17 -7.96
N MET A 394 15.50 -5.89 -8.89
CA MET A 394 16.30 -5.34 -10.00
C MET A 394 17.59 -4.60 -9.65
N THR A 395 17.92 -4.39 -8.37
CA THR A 395 19.16 -3.71 -7.93
C THR A 395 19.79 -4.44 -6.76
N SER A 396 21.11 -4.63 -6.80
CA SER A 396 21.86 -5.17 -5.67
C SER A 396 23.28 -4.63 -5.67
N PHE A 397 23.89 -4.50 -4.49
CA PHE A 397 25.30 -4.13 -4.39
C PHE A 397 26.03 -4.79 -3.21
N GLU A 398 27.34 -4.78 -3.33
CA GLU A 398 28.31 -5.19 -2.32
C GLU A 398 29.30 -4.05 -2.09
N ALA A 399 29.46 -3.61 -0.85
CA ALA A 399 30.50 -2.68 -0.43
C ALA A 399 31.69 -3.46 0.15
N ILE A 400 32.88 -3.27 -0.40
CA ILE A 400 34.07 -4.06 -0.11
C ILE A 400 35.12 -3.17 0.57
N THR A 401 35.59 -3.63 1.74
CA THR A 401 36.64 -2.98 2.52
C THR A 401 38.04 -3.42 2.12
N GLU A 402 38.21 -4.65 1.63
CA GLU A 402 39.50 -5.22 1.21
C GLU A 402 39.37 -5.91 -0.16
N THR A 403 40.10 -5.44 -1.17
CA THR A 403 40.01 -5.97 -2.55
C THR A 403 41.05 -7.04 -2.88
N ASP A 404 42.05 -7.23 -2.02
CA ASP A 404 43.14 -8.19 -2.27
C ASP A 404 42.67 -9.63 -2.06
N ASN A 405 42.43 -10.35 -3.16
CA ASN A 405 41.94 -11.74 -3.18
C ASN A 405 40.57 -11.92 -2.51
N CYS A 406 39.72 -10.90 -2.55
CA CYS A 406 38.33 -11.01 -2.09
C CYS A 406 37.48 -11.75 -3.14
N SER A 407 36.58 -12.64 -2.71
CA SER A 407 35.63 -13.32 -3.58
C SER A 407 34.28 -13.48 -2.89
N GLY A 408 33.21 -13.43 -3.66
CA GLY A 408 31.85 -13.52 -3.12
C GLY A 408 30.82 -13.88 -4.17
N THR A 409 29.55 -13.85 -3.77
CA THR A 409 28.41 -13.97 -4.67
C THR A 409 27.32 -13.05 -4.18
N MET A 410 26.93 -12.10 -5.03
CA MET A 410 25.75 -11.26 -4.83
C MET A 410 24.58 -11.80 -5.64
N TYR A 411 23.36 -11.43 -5.27
CA TYR A 411 22.14 -11.90 -5.93
C TYR A 411 21.32 -10.71 -6.44
N VAL A 412 20.94 -10.76 -7.71
CA VAL A 412 20.03 -9.78 -8.34
C VAL A 412 18.77 -10.49 -8.81
N GLN A 413 17.60 -9.90 -8.56
CA GLN A 413 16.33 -10.44 -9.05
C GLN A 413 15.96 -9.76 -10.38
N CYS A 414 15.66 -10.56 -11.41
CA CYS A 414 15.42 -10.05 -12.77
C CYS A 414 13.93 -10.05 -13.14
N ALA A 415 13.52 -9.10 -13.97
CA ALA A 415 12.15 -9.02 -14.50
C ALA A 415 12.01 -9.81 -15.83
N PRO A 416 10.77 -10.13 -16.27
CA PRO A 416 10.52 -10.79 -17.56
C PRO A 416 11.10 -10.08 -18.79
N TRP A 417 11.27 -8.76 -18.73
CA TRP A 417 11.81 -7.93 -19.81
C TRP A 417 13.28 -7.54 -19.60
N THR A 418 13.98 -8.11 -18.61
CA THR A 418 15.41 -7.87 -18.44
C THR A 418 16.19 -8.38 -19.65
N GLU A 419 16.90 -7.49 -20.34
CA GLU A 419 17.77 -7.85 -21.47
C GLU A 419 19.24 -8.04 -21.06
N TYR A 420 19.68 -7.26 -20.07
CA TYR A 420 21.06 -7.29 -19.55
C TYR A 420 21.07 -7.20 -18.04
N ILE A 421 22.06 -7.86 -17.44
CA ILE A 421 22.54 -7.51 -16.11
C ILE A 421 23.71 -6.55 -16.30
N THR A 422 23.56 -5.31 -15.84
CA THR A 422 24.63 -4.30 -15.86
C THR A 422 25.41 -4.41 -14.57
N LEU A 423 26.69 -4.75 -14.68
CA LEU A 423 27.61 -4.86 -13.54
C LEU A 423 28.52 -3.65 -13.53
N ARG A 424 28.55 -2.92 -12.42
CA ARG A 424 29.39 -1.74 -12.20
C ARG A 424 30.41 -2.00 -11.11
N VAL A 425 31.60 -1.46 -11.31
CA VAL A 425 32.63 -1.38 -10.28
C VAL A 425 33.05 0.05 -10.10
N MET A 426 33.08 0.50 -8.85
CA MET A 426 33.36 1.90 -8.55
C MET A 426 34.08 2.08 -7.22
N THR A 427 34.87 3.13 -7.16
CA THR A 427 35.52 3.60 -5.93
C THR A 427 34.55 4.46 -5.12
N GLY A 428 34.59 4.37 -3.80
CA GLY A 428 33.73 5.16 -2.92
C GLY A 428 34.09 6.63 -2.80
N ASP A 429 35.40 6.92 -2.77
CA ASP A 429 35.92 8.28 -2.53
C ASP A 429 36.17 9.10 -3.82
N SER A 430 36.11 8.46 -5.00
CA SER A 430 36.24 9.12 -6.30
C SER A 430 35.13 8.72 -7.26
N ASN A 431 34.96 9.48 -8.34
CA ASN A 431 33.99 9.21 -9.40
C ASN A 431 34.57 8.29 -10.50
N ASP A 432 35.43 7.35 -10.11
CA ASP A 432 35.93 6.31 -11.01
C ASP A 432 34.94 5.15 -11.03
N MET A 433 34.33 4.91 -12.19
CA MET A 433 33.41 3.79 -12.40
C MET A 433 33.65 3.18 -13.78
N GLN A 434 33.52 1.86 -13.87
CA GLN A 434 33.47 1.11 -15.11
C GLN A 434 32.29 0.15 -15.06
N SER A 435 31.60 -0.03 -16.18
CA SER A 435 30.48 -0.96 -16.27
C SER A 435 30.67 -1.98 -17.39
N VAL A 436 29.93 -3.09 -17.30
CA VAL A 436 29.76 -4.04 -18.40
C VAL A 436 28.30 -4.48 -18.43
N ARG A 437 27.77 -4.66 -19.64
CA ARG A 437 26.42 -5.17 -19.86
C ARG A 437 26.52 -6.64 -20.26
N ILE A 438 25.96 -7.50 -19.42
CA ILE A 438 26.00 -8.95 -19.61
C ILE A 438 24.66 -9.35 -20.21
N PRO A 439 24.59 -9.78 -21.48
CA PRO A 439 23.33 -10.19 -22.10
C PRO A 439 22.83 -11.46 -21.43
N VAL A 440 21.54 -11.51 -21.15
CA VAL A 440 20.88 -12.67 -20.53
C VAL A 440 19.63 -13.05 -21.31
N SER A 441 19.23 -14.32 -21.23
CA SER A 441 17.93 -14.79 -21.70
C SER A 441 17.04 -15.09 -20.50
N VAL A 442 15.89 -14.43 -20.44
CA VAL A 442 14.91 -14.60 -19.37
C VAL A 442 13.78 -15.53 -19.83
N GLU A 443 13.65 -16.65 -19.14
CA GLU A 443 12.58 -17.62 -19.31
C GLU A 443 11.38 -17.27 -18.40
N THR A 444 10.17 -17.44 -18.93
CA THR A 444 8.92 -17.04 -18.24
C THR A 444 7.81 -18.10 -18.27
N ASP A 445 8.01 -19.24 -18.93
CA ASP A 445 7.02 -20.31 -19.08
C ASP A 445 6.80 -21.08 -17.76
N SER A 446 7.86 -21.22 -16.96
CA SER A 446 7.84 -21.83 -15.63
C SER A 446 7.21 -20.93 -14.56
N VAL A 447 7.10 -19.63 -14.85
CA VAL A 447 6.43 -18.65 -13.99
C VAL A 447 4.92 -18.75 -14.19
N GLN A 448 4.23 -19.31 -13.20
CA GLN A 448 2.80 -19.61 -13.28
C GLN A 448 2.04 -19.04 -12.08
N ILE A 449 0.75 -18.74 -12.27
CA ILE A 449 -0.19 -18.51 -11.18
C ILE A 449 -1.04 -19.77 -11.02
N ARG A 450 -1.13 -20.29 -9.80
CA ARG A 450 -1.88 -21.50 -9.47
C ARG A 450 -3.30 -21.14 -9.11
N LEU A 451 -4.25 -21.80 -9.76
CA LEU A 451 -5.68 -21.57 -9.54
C LEU A 451 -6.06 -21.88 -8.09
N ASN A 452 -6.55 -20.86 -7.37
CA ASN A 452 -7.21 -21.04 -6.09
C ASN A 452 -8.71 -21.22 -6.34
N THR A 453 -9.17 -22.47 -6.38
CA THR A 453 -10.57 -22.79 -6.70
C THR A 453 -11.56 -22.29 -5.64
N GLY A 454 -11.10 -22.06 -4.41
CA GLY A 454 -11.89 -21.51 -3.32
C GLY A 454 -11.94 -19.97 -3.26
N ASN A 455 -11.31 -19.26 -4.21
CA ASN A 455 -11.33 -17.80 -4.21
C ASN A 455 -12.70 -17.25 -4.63
N ASN A 456 -13.36 -16.52 -3.72
CA ASN A 456 -14.66 -15.87 -3.94
C ASN A 456 -14.54 -14.38 -4.33
N ASN A 457 -13.32 -13.88 -4.51
CA ASN A 457 -13.04 -12.50 -4.91
C ASN A 457 -12.84 -12.42 -6.43
N TYR A 458 -13.95 -12.28 -7.15
CA TYR A 458 -13.97 -12.27 -8.61
C TYR A 458 -14.92 -11.21 -9.18
N ILE A 459 -14.67 -10.76 -10.41
CA ILE A 459 -15.59 -9.95 -11.21
C ILE A 459 -16.26 -10.86 -12.25
N VAL A 460 -17.58 -10.71 -12.44
CA VAL A 460 -18.31 -11.38 -13.51
C VAL A 460 -18.23 -10.54 -14.77
N ARG A 461 -17.71 -11.14 -15.84
CA ARG A 461 -17.59 -10.55 -17.17
C ARG A 461 -18.94 -10.55 -17.89
N LYS A 462 -19.05 -9.72 -18.94
CA LYS A 462 -20.25 -9.63 -19.79
C LYS A 462 -20.62 -10.96 -20.48
N ASP A 463 -19.68 -11.86 -20.67
CA ASP A 463 -19.91 -13.19 -21.26
C ASP A 463 -20.44 -14.22 -20.24
N GLY A 464 -20.65 -13.82 -18.99
CA GLY A 464 -21.14 -14.67 -17.90
C GLY A 464 -20.04 -15.48 -17.21
N THR A 465 -18.77 -15.35 -17.62
CA THR A 465 -17.64 -15.98 -16.91
C THR A 465 -17.12 -15.09 -15.79
N ARG A 466 -16.53 -15.69 -14.75
CA ARG A 466 -15.83 -14.94 -13.69
C ARG A 466 -14.32 -14.90 -13.91
N GLU A 467 -13.71 -13.80 -13.47
CA GLU A 467 -12.26 -13.61 -13.42
C GLU A 467 -11.81 -13.10 -12.05
N PRO A 468 -10.59 -13.41 -11.58
CA PRO A 468 -10.06 -12.85 -10.34
C PRO A 468 -10.08 -11.32 -10.32
N MET A 469 -10.35 -10.76 -9.14
CA MET A 469 -10.23 -9.31 -8.94
C MET A 469 -8.77 -8.87 -8.97
N LEU A 470 -8.54 -7.68 -9.55
CA LEU A 470 -7.28 -6.95 -9.48
C LEU A 470 -7.60 -5.47 -9.23
N MET A 471 -7.06 -4.94 -8.14
CA MET A 471 -7.49 -3.66 -7.56
C MET A 471 -6.49 -2.52 -7.78
N ALA A 472 -6.99 -1.31 -7.99
CA ALA A 472 -6.19 -0.10 -7.85
C ALA A 472 -6.97 0.97 -7.08
N GLN A 473 -6.27 1.75 -6.26
CA GLN A 473 -6.86 2.97 -5.71
C GLN A 473 -6.70 4.14 -6.67
N SER A 474 -7.82 4.71 -7.11
CA SER A 474 -7.87 5.95 -7.88
C SER A 474 -8.12 7.12 -6.95
N MET A 475 -7.33 8.20 -7.08
CA MET A 475 -7.44 9.40 -6.25
C MET A 475 -7.56 10.67 -7.11
N ALA A 476 -8.54 10.71 -8.01
CA ALA A 476 -8.78 11.85 -8.88
C ALA A 476 -9.07 13.16 -8.12
N ASP A 477 -9.78 13.09 -7.00
CA ASP A 477 -10.08 14.23 -6.11
C ASP A 477 -8.88 14.79 -5.36
N MET A 478 -7.76 14.07 -5.35
CA MET A 478 -6.57 14.47 -4.60
C MET A 478 -5.33 14.62 -5.49
N ARG A 479 -5.24 13.89 -6.61
CA ARG A 479 -3.98 13.58 -7.31
C ARG A 479 -4.07 13.61 -8.82
N SER A 480 -5.05 12.94 -9.41
CA SER A 480 -5.18 12.80 -10.86
C SER A 480 -5.99 13.92 -11.51
N ASN A 481 -5.88 15.17 -11.04
CA ASN A 481 -6.64 16.31 -11.57
C ASN A 481 -5.72 17.53 -11.81
N THR A 482 -6.10 18.72 -11.36
CA THR A 482 -5.40 19.99 -11.62
C THR A 482 -3.97 19.99 -11.10
N GLN A 483 -3.64 19.07 -10.20
CA GLN A 483 -2.30 18.86 -9.70
C GLN A 483 -1.31 18.38 -10.78
N ARG A 484 -1.78 17.70 -11.83
CA ARG A 484 -0.94 17.17 -12.93
C ARG A 484 -0.87 18.08 -14.15
N GLY A 485 -1.80 19.02 -14.28
CA GLY A 485 -1.81 19.99 -15.36
C GLY A 485 -3.19 20.57 -15.64
N PRO A 486 -3.30 21.45 -16.64
CA PRO A 486 -4.55 22.10 -17.01
C PRO A 486 -5.53 21.20 -17.80
N ASP A 487 -5.06 20.13 -18.44
CA ASP A 487 -5.91 19.15 -19.16
C ASP A 487 -6.27 17.96 -18.27
N THR A 488 -7.27 18.19 -17.43
CA THR A 488 -7.68 17.25 -16.39
C THR A 488 -8.59 16.14 -16.90
N VAL A 489 -9.36 16.41 -17.96
CA VAL A 489 -10.15 15.39 -18.67
C VAL A 489 -9.23 14.30 -19.20
N SER A 490 -8.22 14.68 -20.00
CA SER A 490 -7.28 13.72 -20.57
C SER A 490 -6.51 12.96 -19.50
N THR A 491 -6.12 13.64 -18.41
CA THR A 491 -5.41 13.02 -17.29
C THR A 491 -6.23 11.91 -16.63
N ILE A 492 -7.47 12.20 -16.22
CA ILE A 492 -8.34 11.22 -15.53
C ILE A 492 -8.69 10.05 -16.45
N VAL A 493 -9.07 10.34 -17.70
CA VAL A 493 -9.44 9.30 -18.66
C VAL A 493 -8.26 8.39 -18.97
N ASN A 494 -7.07 8.94 -19.25
CA ASN A 494 -5.88 8.12 -19.52
C ASN A 494 -5.40 7.33 -18.31
N ASP A 495 -5.47 7.86 -17.08
CA ASP A 495 -5.14 7.09 -15.87
C ASP A 495 -6.03 5.84 -15.74
N LEU A 496 -7.35 5.97 -15.99
CA LEU A 496 -8.28 4.84 -15.97
C LEU A 496 -8.05 3.86 -17.14
N LEU A 497 -7.65 4.35 -18.31
CA LEU A 497 -7.29 3.50 -19.45
C LEU A 497 -5.98 2.74 -19.19
N ASP A 498 -4.98 3.37 -18.57
CA ASP A 498 -3.74 2.73 -18.14
C ASP A 498 -4.04 1.62 -17.13
N MET A 499 -4.86 1.89 -16.10
CA MET A 499 -5.31 0.86 -15.15
C MET A 499 -5.99 -0.32 -15.88
N LYS A 500 -6.87 -0.04 -16.85
CA LYS A 500 -7.56 -1.09 -17.60
C LYS A 500 -6.60 -1.92 -18.47
N GLU A 501 -5.62 -1.28 -19.11
CA GLU A 501 -4.59 -1.97 -19.90
C GLU A 501 -3.67 -2.83 -19.02
N ALA A 502 -3.42 -2.39 -17.78
CA ALA A 502 -2.72 -3.18 -16.76
C ALA A 502 -3.53 -4.39 -16.26
N GLY A 503 -4.83 -4.46 -16.59
CA GLY A 503 -5.76 -5.51 -16.20
C GLY A 503 -6.51 -5.26 -14.89
N ILE A 504 -6.45 -4.04 -14.34
CA ILE A 504 -7.29 -3.64 -13.21
C ILE A 504 -8.76 -3.75 -13.63
N ASN A 505 -9.58 -4.37 -12.80
CA ASN A 505 -11.02 -4.52 -13.01
C ASN A 505 -11.85 -4.06 -11.80
N PHE A 506 -11.18 -3.66 -10.71
CA PHE A 506 -11.79 -3.18 -9.49
C PHE A 506 -11.10 -1.91 -8.98
N LEU A 507 -11.87 -0.88 -8.62
CA LEU A 507 -11.32 0.39 -8.11
C LEU A 507 -11.72 0.65 -6.66
N SER A 508 -10.81 1.29 -5.94
CA SER A 508 -11.03 1.92 -4.63
C SER A 508 -10.80 3.42 -4.70
N SER A 509 -11.34 4.15 -3.73
CA SER A 509 -11.01 5.56 -3.47
C SER A 509 -11.03 5.84 -1.96
N THR A 510 -10.18 6.77 -1.50
CA THR A 510 -10.17 7.25 -0.11
C THR A 510 -11.30 8.20 0.20
N MET A 511 -11.86 8.87 -0.82
CA MET A 511 -13.01 9.79 -0.71
C MET A 511 -12.85 10.84 0.40
N ALA A 512 -11.63 11.37 0.58
CA ALA A 512 -11.33 12.34 1.64
C ALA A 512 -12.16 13.65 1.52
N PHE A 513 -12.68 13.97 0.32
CA PHE A 513 -13.23 15.29 0.02
C PHE A 513 -14.49 15.28 -0.85
N THR A 514 -15.43 14.35 -0.69
CA THR A 514 -16.43 14.09 -1.77
C THR A 514 -17.89 14.08 -1.35
N TYR A 515 -18.23 14.30 -0.09
CA TYR A 515 -19.65 14.32 0.28
C TYR A 515 -20.34 15.65 0.04
N GLY A 516 -19.60 16.73 -0.23
CA GLY A 516 -20.15 18.09 -0.30
C GLY A 516 -21.33 18.22 -1.26
N ILE A 517 -22.54 18.36 -0.71
CA ILE A 517 -23.48 19.36 -1.22
C ILE A 517 -22.71 20.68 -1.12
N PRO A 518 -22.52 21.45 -2.21
CA PRO A 518 -21.83 22.73 -2.13
C PRO A 518 -22.55 23.65 -1.13
N THR A 519 -22.12 23.66 0.13
CA THR A 519 -22.52 24.70 1.06
C THR A 519 -21.75 25.93 0.62
N SER A 520 -22.47 26.96 0.21
CA SER A 520 -21.91 28.25 -0.22
C SER A 520 -20.75 28.66 0.68
N GLY A 521 -19.51 28.59 0.19
CA GLY A 521 -18.31 29.05 0.90
C GLY A 521 -17.17 28.04 1.13
N SER A 522 -17.25 26.78 0.69
CA SER A 522 -16.07 25.90 0.72
C SER A 522 -15.12 26.19 -0.45
N ASN A 523 -13.89 26.62 -0.15
CA ASN A 523 -12.90 27.13 -1.12
C ASN A 523 -12.25 26.09 -2.08
N LYS A 524 -12.78 24.87 -2.21
CA LYS A 524 -12.22 23.86 -3.15
C LYS A 524 -13.30 23.05 -3.91
N PRO A 525 -14.18 23.66 -4.73
CA PRO A 525 -15.24 22.94 -5.46
C PRO A 525 -14.75 21.82 -6.39
N MET A 526 -13.51 21.93 -6.90
CA MET A 526 -12.99 21.07 -7.96
C MET A 526 -12.63 19.64 -7.55
N ASN A 527 -12.20 19.42 -6.30
CA ASN A 527 -11.83 18.08 -5.85
C ASN A 527 -13.07 17.17 -5.87
N TYR A 528 -14.21 17.66 -5.37
CA TYR A 528 -15.51 16.99 -5.44
C TYR A 528 -15.89 16.65 -6.90
N GLU A 529 -15.77 17.63 -7.79
CA GLU A 529 -16.12 17.51 -9.21
C GLU A 529 -15.32 16.41 -9.91
N SER A 530 -14.00 16.36 -9.69
CA SER A 530 -13.13 15.38 -10.33
C SER A 530 -13.39 13.94 -9.91
N ASN A 531 -13.79 13.68 -8.67
CA ASN A 531 -14.23 12.35 -8.28
C ASN A 531 -15.54 11.97 -8.98
N TYR A 532 -16.52 12.88 -9.04
CA TYR A 532 -17.78 12.60 -9.73
C TYR A 532 -17.56 12.30 -11.22
N PHE A 533 -16.71 13.08 -11.89
CA PHE A 533 -16.31 12.81 -13.26
C PHE A 533 -15.58 11.46 -13.41
N MET A 534 -14.62 11.16 -12.53
CA MET A 534 -13.91 9.89 -12.51
C MET A 534 -14.86 8.69 -12.34
N MET A 535 -15.84 8.77 -11.43
CA MET A 535 -16.85 7.74 -11.22
C MET A 535 -17.69 7.49 -12.49
N ASP A 536 -18.13 8.55 -13.17
CA ASP A 536 -18.89 8.43 -14.40
C ASP A 536 -18.05 7.83 -15.55
N VAL A 537 -16.78 8.22 -15.69
CA VAL A 537 -15.85 7.60 -16.65
C VAL A 537 -15.60 6.14 -16.31
N ALA A 538 -15.36 5.81 -15.03
CA ALA A 538 -15.17 4.44 -14.58
C ALA A 538 -16.40 3.55 -14.88
N ARG A 539 -17.61 4.11 -14.72
CA ARG A 539 -18.87 3.47 -15.11
C ARG A 539 -18.92 3.16 -16.61
N SER A 540 -18.59 4.14 -17.45
CA SER A 540 -18.54 3.98 -18.91
C SER A 540 -17.51 2.91 -19.34
N LEU A 541 -16.35 2.89 -18.67
CA LEU A 541 -15.30 1.90 -18.91
C LEU A 541 -15.62 0.51 -18.33
N GLY A 542 -16.67 0.37 -17.52
CA GLY A 542 -17.15 -0.90 -16.96
C GLY A 542 -16.38 -1.40 -15.74
N PHE A 543 -15.72 -0.50 -14.99
CA PHE A 543 -15.10 -0.87 -13.71
C PHE A 543 -16.16 -1.20 -12.66
N ARG A 544 -15.83 -2.14 -11.76
CA ARG A 544 -16.51 -2.28 -10.47
C ARG A 544 -15.76 -1.49 -9.41
N MET A 545 -16.47 -1.05 -8.38
CA MET A 545 -15.87 -0.25 -7.31
C MET A 545 -16.27 -0.75 -5.93
N GLU A 546 -15.42 -0.50 -4.93
CA GLU A 546 -15.79 -0.72 -3.55
C GLU A 546 -16.97 0.18 -3.16
N CYS A 547 -17.89 -0.33 -2.35
CA CYS A 547 -18.81 0.57 -1.64
C CYS A 547 -18.01 1.27 -0.55
N TYR A 548 -18.26 2.56 -0.31
CA TYR A 548 -17.46 3.35 0.62
C TYR A 548 -18.35 4.24 1.52
N CYS A 549 -17.79 4.56 2.68
CA CYS A 549 -18.40 5.39 3.73
C CYS A 549 -17.45 6.55 4.10
N ALA A 550 -17.43 6.97 5.38
CA ALA A 550 -16.65 8.12 5.83
C ALA A 550 -15.14 7.86 5.84
N TYR A 551 -14.39 8.93 5.55
CA TYR A 551 -12.94 9.03 5.72
C TYR A 551 -12.60 10.28 6.54
N PRO A 552 -12.06 10.16 7.76
CA PRO A 552 -12.08 8.98 8.65
C PRO A 552 -13.47 8.69 9.24
N TYR A 553 -13.68 7.47 9.74
CA TYR A 553 -14.90 6.98 10.40
C TYR A 553 -15.41 7.94 11.49
N GLY A 554 -14.48 8.47 12.29
CA GLY A 554 -14.71 9.45 13.36
C GLY A 554 -15.28 10.80 12.92
N ARG A 555 -15.11 11.19 11.65
CA ARG A 555 -15.36 12.57 11.17
C ARG A 555 -16.67 12.73 10.40
N VAL A 556 -17.61 11.79 10.54
CA VAL A 556 -18.88 11.77 9.80
C VAL A 556 -19.75 13.02 10.00
N GLY A 557 -19.60 13.73 11.11
CA GLY A 557 -20.29 15.01 11.38
C GLY A 557 -20.00 16.12 10.35
N LEU A 558 -18.86 16.05 9.65
CA LEU A 558 -18.54 16.96 8.53
C LEU A 558 -19.48 16.78 7.33
N TYR A 559 -20.14 15.63 7.22
CA TYR A 559 -20.96 15.25 6.06
C TYR A 559 -22.46 15.28 6.35
N SER A 560 -22.85 15.67 7.56
CA SER A 560 -24.24 15.68 8.02
C SER A 560 -25.19 16.51 7.12
N PRO A 561 -24.80 17.67 6.53
CA PRO A 561 -25.69 18.39 5.60
C PRO A 561 -26.12 17.54 4.39
N ASN A 562 -25.31 16.57 3.98
CA ASN A 562 -25.47 15.78 2.75
C ASN A 562 -26.50 14.67 2.88
N ILE A 563 -26.77 14.25 4.12
CA ILE A 563 -27.77 13.23 4.49
C ILE A 563 -29.05 13.85 5.06
N GLY A 564 -29.21 15.18 4.96
CA GLY A 564 -30.41 15.89 5.41
C GLY A 564 -30.62 15.93 6.92
N SER A 565 -29.57 15.67 7.72
CA SER A 565 -29.62 15.62 9.19
C SER A 565 -28.40 16.32 9.79
N VAL A 566 -28.56 17.13 10.85
CA VAL A 566 -27.41 17.74 11.54
C VAL A 566 -26.97 16.84 12.68
N TYR A 567 -25.81 16.20 12.54
CA TYR A 567 -25.15 15.49 13.62
C TYR A 567 -24.05 16.41 14.16
N PRO A 568 -24.14 16.88 15.42
CA PRO A 568 -23.06 17.68 16.01
C PRO A 568 -21.78 16.84 16.00
N GLY A 569 -20.63 17.51 15.76
CA GLY A 569 -19.30 16.88 15.69
C GLY A 569 -19.15 15.82 16.77
N ILE A 570 -19.02 14.56 16.33
CA ILE A 570 -18.96 13.43 17.24
C ILE A 570 -17.48 13.22 17.56
N ASP A 571 -17.06 13.70 18.73
CA ASP A 571 -15.67 13.64 19.20
C ASP A 571 -15.29 12.24 19.75
N ASP A 572 -16.08 11.19 19.50
CA ASP A 572 -15.91 9.88 20.16
C ASP A 572 -16.29 8.69 19.27
N TYR A 573 -15.36 7.73 19.12
CA TYR A 573 -15.59 6.43 18.48
C TYR A 573 -16.56 5.52 19.28
N ALA A 574 -16.89 5.86 20.53
CA ALA A 574 -17.78 5.12 21.44
C ALA A 574 -19.10 5.83 21.82
N ASP A 575 -19.33 7.06 21.35
CA ASP A 575 -20.50 7.85 21.71
C ASP A 575 -21.25 8.36 20.48
N GLY A 576 -22.56 8.52 20.64
CA GLY A 576 -23.43 9.14 19.65
C GLY A 576 -23.84 8.25 18.49
N ASP A 577 -24.70 8.83 17.67
CA ASP A 577 -25.26 8.27 16.45
C ASP A 577 -24.18 8.13 15.32
N ILE A 578 -22.91 7.83 15.64
CA ILE A 578 -21.81 7.75 14.66
C ILE A 578 -21.94 6.55 13.73
N ASP A 579 -22.33 5.40 14.27
CA ASP A 579 -22.73 4.21 13.55
C ASP A 579 -23.95 4.49 12.66
N ILE A 580 -24.93 5.23 13.17
CA ILE A 580 -26.12 5.66 12.42
C ILE A 580 -25.74 6.63 11.29
N ALA A 581 -24.88 7.61 11.54
CA ALA A 581 -24.44 8.58 10.54
C ALA A 581 -23.60 7.90 9.44
N ASN A 582 -22.72 6.97 9.81
CA ASN A 582 -22.01 6.14 8.83
C ASN A 582 -22.98 5.24 8.05
N ALA A 583 -23.99 4.66 8.68
CA ALA A 583 -25.03 3.88 7.97
C ALA A 583 -25.81 4.75 6.96
N LEU A 584 -26.20 5.96 7.35
CA LEU A 584 -26.87 6.92 6.47
C LEU A 584 -26.00 7.31 5.27
N LEU A 585 -24.71 7.51 5.51
CA LEU A 585 -23.74 7.86 4.47
C LEU A 585 -23.51 6.69 3.50
N ALA A 586 -23.30 5.48 4.01
CA ALA A 586 -23.18 4.28 3.20
C ALA A 586 -24.44 4.05 2.35
N ASN A 587 -25.63 4.23 2.93
CA ASN A 587 -26.90 4.15 2.19
C ASN A 587 -27.01 5.23 1.11
N TYR A 588 -26.58 6.46 1.40
CA TYR A 588 -26.57 7.55 0.42
C TYR A 588 -25.64 7.23 -0.77
N THR A 589 -24.42 6.77 -0.50
CA THR A 589 -23.48 6.31 -1.54
C THR A 589 -24.06 5.15 -2.34
N PHE A 590 -24.60 4.14 -1.64
CA PHE A 590 -25.15 2.96 -2.29
C PHE A 590 -26.35 3.31 -3.18
N ALA A 591 -27.31 4.09 -2.69
CA ALA A 591 -28.49 4.46 -3.49
C ALA A 591 -28.18 5.17 -4.82
N ARG A 592 -26.99 5.77 -4.94
CA ARG A 592 -26.51 6.52 -6.11
C ARG A 592 -25.66 5.70 -7.06
N TYR A 593 -24.80 4.85 -6.50
CA TYR A 593 -23.71 4.23 -7.23
C TYR A 593 -23.71 2.70 -7.13
N ALA A 594 -24.76 2.11 -6.54
CA ALA A 594 -24.99 0.68 -6.40
C ALA A 594 -24.80 -0.12 -7.69
N ASP A 595 -25.13 0.49 -8.84
CA ASP A 595 -24.92 -0.10 -10.16
C ASP A 595 -23.46 -0.47 -10.42
N MET A 596 -22.50 0.27 -9.86
CA MET A 596 -21.05 0.05 -9.96
C MET A 596 -20.48 -0.80 -8.81
N MET A 597 -21.17 -0.85 -7.66
CA MET A 597 -20.61 -1.45 -6.43
C MET A 597 -20.40 -2.96 -6.56
N TYR A 598 -19.30 -3.45 -6.01
CA TYR A 598 -18.97 -4.87 -6.00
C TYR A 598 -19.86 -5.68 -5.04
N GLN A 599 -20.17 -6.91 -5.45
CA GLN A 599 -20.79 -7.92 -4.62
C GLN A 599 -19.93 -9.18 -4.70
N ALA A 600 -19.57 -9.73 -3.54
CA ALA A 600 -18.74 -10.90 -3.42
C ALA A 600 -19.46 -12.18 -3.84
N GLY A 601 -18.70 -13.25 -4.13
CA GLY A 601 -19.26 -14.53 -4.55
C GLY A 601 -20.16 -15.20 -3.50
N ASP A 602 -20.03 -14.82 -2.22
CA ASP A 602 -20.93 -15.24 -1.14
C ASP A 602 -22.20 -14.36 -1.00
N GLY A 603 -22.36 -13.39 -1.90
CA GLY A 603 -23.47 -12.43 -1.92
C GLY A 603 -23.27 -11.21 -1.02
N SER A 604 -22.18 -11.12 -0.27
CA SER A 604 -21.90 -9.95 0.58
C SER A 604 -21.64 -8.70 -0.26
N VAL A 605 -22.05 -7.53 0.24
CA VAL A 605 -21.68 -6.23 -0.31
C VAL A 605 -20.68 -5.58 0.64
N PRO A 606 -19.37 -5.56 0.30
CA PRO A 606 -18.35 -4.96 1.16
C PRO A 606 -18.39 -3.43 1.11
N ILE A 607 -18.42 -2.79 2.29
CA ILE A 607 -18.40 -1.34 2.51
C ILE A 607 -17.07 -0.98 3.17
N ALA A 608 -16.21 -0.28 2.45
CA ALA A 608 -14.94 0.24 2.94
C ALA A 608 -15.14 1.47 3.83
N THR A 609 -14.44 1.51 4.96
CA THR A 609 -14.35 2.70 5.82
C THR A 609 -12.99 2.80 6.48
N GLU A 610 -12.42 4.00 6.48
CA GLU A 610 -11.15 4.31 7.12
C GLU A 610 -11.36 4.51 8.62
N ASP A 611 -10.95 3.56 9.46
CA ASP A 611 -11.10 3.62 10.91
C ASP A 611 -9.76 3.35 11.58
N THR A 612 -8.80 4.25 11.40
CA THR A 612 -7.49 4.18 12.07
C THR A 612 -7.58 4.63 13.51
N ARG A 613 -7.13 3.78 14.45
CA ARG A 613 -7.19 4.06 15.91
C ARG A 613 -5.86 4.03 16.64
N GLY A 614 -4.75 3.94 15.90
CA GLY A 614 -3.41 3.98 16.46
C GLY A 614 -2.35 3.65 15.41
N TRP A 615 -1.10 3.95 15.72
CA TRP A 615 0.04 3.74 14.82
C TRP A 615 1.21 3.04 15.51
N LEU A 616 1.90 2.23 14.72
CA LEU A 616 3.22 1.67 15.03
C LEU A 616 4.11 1.94 13.80
N ARG A 617 4.62 3.17 13.71
CA ARG A 617 5.54 3.63 12.65
C ARG A 617 6.86 4.11 13.25
N VAL A 618 7.86 4.25 12.39
CA VAL A 618 9.20 4.74 12.77
C VAL A 618 9.17 6.16 13.34
N ASP A 619 8.28 7.01 12.82
CA ASP A 619 8.14 8.43 13.16
C ASP A 619 7.07 8.69 14.23
N MET A 620 6.06 7.83 14.29
CA MET A 620 4.89 7.98 15.15
C MET A 620 4.43 6.65 15.72
N SER A 621 4.24 6.61 17.03
CA SER A 621 3.88 5.40 17.76
C SER A 621 2.96 5.76 18.92
N GLY A 622 1.74 5.22 18.93
CA GLY A 622 0.74 5.50 19.97
C GLY A 622 -0.69 5.09 19.60
N VAL A 623 -1.60 5.41 20.50
CA VAL A 623 -3.03 5.10 20.42
C VAL A 623 -3.82 6.40 20.23
N PHE A 624 -4.75 6.42 19.28
CA PHE A 624 -5.62 7.59 19.08
C PHE A 624 -6.75 7.66 20.11
N ASP A 625 -7.24 8.89 20.33
CA ASP A 625 -8.21 9.32 21.33
C ASP A 625 -9.11 8.21 21.92
N ILE A 626 -8.99 8.04 23.24
CA ILE A 626 -9.89 7.25 24.07
C ILE A 626 -10.76 8.24 24.84
N SER A 627 -12.07 8.19 24.66
CA SER A 627 -12.96 9.09 25.39
C SER A 627 -13.20 8.64 26.83
N ARG A 628 -13.65 9.57 27.68
CA ARG A 628 -14.05 9.25 29.07
C ARG A 628 -15.20 8.24 29.11
N LYS A 629 -16.09 8.25 28.12
CA LYS A 629 -17.19 7.27 28.01
C LYS A 629 -16.68 5.90 27.59
N THR A 630 -15.80 5.82 26.59
CA THR A 630 -15.10 4.60 26.19
C THR A 630 -14.45 3.95 27.41
N ALA A 631 -13.69 4.74 28.16
CA ALA A 631 -13.03 4.29 29.38
C ALA A 631 -14.03 3.76 30.41
N ALA A 632 -15.13 4.48 30.69
CA ALA A 632 -16.14 4.02 31.65
C ALA A 632 -16.83 2.71 31.22
N ASN A 633 -17.12 2.56 29.93
CA ASN A 633 -17.70 1.33 29.37
C ASN A 633 -16.72 0.16 29.45
N TYR A 634 -15.44 0.40 29.20
CA TYR A 634 -14.37 -0.58 29.39
C TYR A 634 -14.30 -1.05 30.85
N ILE A 635 -14.30 -0.14 31.83
CA ILE A 635 -14.31 -0.51 33.26
C ILE A 635 -15.57 -1.33 33.62
N THR A 636 -16.71 -1.04 32.99
CA THR A 636 -17.93 -1.85 33.17
C THR A 636 -17.79 -3.24 32.57
N TRP A 637 -17.18 -3.36 31.39
CA TRP A 637 -16.91 -4.63 30.72
C TRP A 637 -15.93 -5.50 31.52
N LEU A 638 -14.89 -4.90 32.12
CA LEU A 638 -13.94 -5.59 33.00
C LEU A 638 -14.60 -6.26 34.21
N LYS A 639 -15.70 -5.70 34.74
CA LYS A 639 -16.45 -6.31 35.86
C LYS A 639 -17.06 -7.67 35.49
N GLY A 640 -17.25 -7.95 34.19
CA GLY A 640 -17.69 -9.26 33.70
C GLY A 640 -16.63 -10.35 33.88
N ARG A 641 -15.36 -10.02 33.67
CA ARG A 641 -14.20 -10.92 33.85
C ARG A 641 -13.70 -10.96 35.29
N TYR A 642 -13.65 -9.79 35.93
CA TYR A 642 -13.12 -9.60 37.28
C TYR A 642 -14.26 -9.22 38.22
N PRO A 643 -14.86 -10.16 38.97
CA PRO A 643 -16.02 -9.88 39.82
C PRO A 643 -15.68 -8.97 41.02
N THR A 644 -14.40 -8.82 41.37
CA THR A 644 -13.94 -7.95 42.45
C THR A 644 -12.71 -7.15 42.02
N ILE A 645 -12.50 -5.98 42.64
CA ILE A 645 -11.27 -5.20 42.40
C ILE A 645 -10.01 -5.98 42.83
N GLY A 646 -10.12 -6.82 43.86
CA GLY A 646 -9.01 -7.68 44.31
C GLY A 646 -8.56 -8.68 43.25
N SER A 647 -9.50 -9.27 42.49
CA SER A 647 -9.16 -10.16 41.37
C SER A 647 -8.49 -9.42 40.21
N LEU A 648 -8.92 -8.18 39.92
CA LEU A 648 -8.28 -7.35 38.91
C LEU A 648 -6.88 -6.94 39.34
N ASN A 649 -6.72 -6.43 40.57
CA ASN A 649 -5.43 -6.05 41.14
C ASN A 649 -4.43 -7.20 41.13
N ALA A 650 -4.89 -8.43 41.44
CA ALA A 650 -4.04 -9.62 41.35
C ALA A 650 -3.61 -9.95 39.91
N ALA A 651 -4.49 -9.74 38.92
CA ALA A 651 -4.18 -9.98 37.51
C ALA A 651 -3.27 -8.91 36.91
N TYR A 652 -3.47 -7.64 37.30
CA TYR A 652 -2.74 -6.50 36.73
C TYR A 652 -1.48 -6.12 37.52
N GLY A 653 -1.30 -6.68 38.73
CA GLY A 653 -0.21 -6.27 39.63
C GLY A 653 -0.39 -4.85 40.17
N SER A 654 -1.63 -4.39 40.34
CA SER A 654 -1.99 -3.04 40.78
C SER A 654 -2.57 -3.01 42.20
N ASP A 655 -2.88 -1.81 42.70
CA ASP A 655 -3.38 -1.58 44.06
C ASP A 655 -4.62 -0.66 44.12
N TYR A 656 -5.43 -0.65 43.05
CA TYR A 656 -6.63 0.18 42.98
C TYR A 656 -7.60 -0.12 44.14
N THR A 657 -8.13 0.94 44.76
CA THR A 657 -9.05 0.83 45.91
C THR A 657 -10.47 0.43 45.50
N GLY A 658 -10.81 0.57 44.22
CA GLY A 658 -12.07 0.20 43.59
C GLY A 658 -12.01 0.41 42.08
N PHE A 659 -13.00 -0.11 41.35
CA PHE A 659 -13.05 0.05 39.88
C PHE A 659 -13.13 1.53 39.46
N ASP A 660 -13.80 2.37 40.24
CA ASP A 660 -13.94 3.81 39.96
C ASP A 660 -12.64 4.60 40.18
N ALA A 661 -11.61 3.97 40.78
CA ALA A 661 -10.28 4.56 40.95
C ALA A 661 -9.36 4.35 39.74
N ILE A 662 -9.78 3.55 38.76
CA ILE A 662 -9.01 3.30 37.53
C ILE A 662 -9.20 4.50 36.60
N ASP A 663 -8.13 5.26 36.37
CA ASP A 663 -8.10 6.39 35.43
C ASP A 663 -7.04 6.17 34.35
N ILE A 664 -7.46 5.63 33.19
CA ILE A 664 -6.59 5.34 32.04
C ILE A 664 -5.80 6.58 31.60
N PHE A 665 -6.37 7.78 31.74
CA PHE A 665 -5.74 9.03 31.32
C PHE A 665 -4.59 9.43 32.25
N ALA A 666 -4.60 9.01 33.52
CA ALA A 666 -3.51 9.21 34.45
C ALA A 666 -2.35 8.19 34.28
N GLU A 667 -2.60 7.15 33.48
CA GLU A 667 -1.63 6.11 33.13
C GLU A 667 -0.97 6.38 31.77
N ALA A 668 -1.56 7.23 30.93
CA ALA A 668 -1.03 7.62 29.63
C ALA A 668 -0.21 8.92 29.66
N SER A 669 0.70 9.06 28.71
CA SER A 669 1.28 10.34 28.30
C SER A 669 0.61 10.83 27.03
N ALA A 670 0.03 12.04 27.06
CA ALA A 670 -0.55 12.70 25.89
C ALA A 670 0.52 13.46 25.09
N LYS A 671 0.52 13.27 23.77
CA LYS A 671 1.27 14.08 22.82
C LYS A 671 0.30 14.69 21.82
N ASN A 672 0.41 16.02 21.62
CA ASN A 672 -0.26 16.66 20.50
C ASN A 672 0.34 16.13 19.20
N LEU A 673 -0.51 15.78 18.24
CA LEU A 673 -0.08 15.47 16.89
C LEU A 673 0.51 16.73 16.21
N PRO A 674 1.38 16.57 15.20
CA PRO A 674 1.81 17.69 14.35
C PRO A 674 0.63 18.49 13.79
N SER A 675 0.86 19.77 13.46
CA SER A 675 -0.18 20.70 12.98
C SER A 675 -1.01 20.12 11.83
N GLY A 676 -2.33 20.06 12.00
CA GLY A 676 -3.29 19.55 10.99
C GLY A 676 -4.19 18.42 11.50
N TYR A 677 -3.79 17.73 12.57
CA TYR A 677 -4.63 16.75 13.28
C TYR A 677 -5.17 17.36 14.57
N THR A 678 -6.47 17.19 14.82
CA THR A 678 -7.15 17.60 16.06
C THR A 678 -7.05 16.56 17.17
N ASP A 679 -6.58 15.36 16.83
CA ASP A 679 -6.65 14.18 17.69
C ASP A 679 -5.48 14.16 18.68
N THR A 680 -5.71 13.68 19.92
CA THR A 680 -4.64 13.48 20.90
C THR A 680 -4.09 12.07 20.78
N MET A 681 -2.76 11.94 20.69
CA MET A 681 -2.11 10.64 20.73
C MET A 681 -1.71 10.28 22.15
N MET A 682 -2.20 9.14 22.65
CA MET A 682 -1.84 8.58 23.94
C MET A 682 -0.70 7.56 23.77
N THR A 683 0.28 7.63 24.66
CA THR A 683 1.40 6.68 24.72
C THR A 683 1.49 6.07 26.12
N PHE A 684 1.74 4.76 26.21
CA PHE A 684 1.78 4.02 27.46
C PHE A 684 3.20 3.50 27.76
N THR A 685 4.23 4.30 27.47
CA THR A 685 5.62 3.85 27.50
C THR A 685 6.25 3.78 28.91
N ASP A 686 5.57 4.29 29.94
CA ASP A 686 6.05 4.27 31.32
C ASP A 686 5.81 2.91 31.98
N GLY A 687 6.83 2.05 32.00
CA GLY A 687 6.77 0.71 32.60
C GLY A 687 6.52 0.67 34.12
N SER A 688 6.47 1.82 34.82
CA SER A 688 6.07 1.89 36.23
C SER A 688 4.56 1.98 36.44
N LYS A 689 3.81 2.23 35.36
CA LYS A 689 2.35 2.34 35.35
C LYS A 689 1.69 0.97 35.25
N THR A 690 0.42 0.87 35.67
CA THR A 690 -0.33 -0.39 35.50
C THR A 690 -0.66 -0.60 34.02
N TYR A 691 -1.05 0.49 33.35
CA TYR A 691 -1.26 0.49 31.90
C TYR A 691 0.02 0.97 31.24
N HIS A 692 0.91 0.03 30.95
CA HIS A 692 2.09 0.27 30.12
C HIS A 692 2.02 -0.58 28.83
N ASP A 693 2.81 -0.23 27.82
CA ASP A 693 2.87 -0.95 26.55
C ASP A 693 3.07 -2.45 26.81
N TRP A 694 2.18 -3.25 26.22
CA TRP A 694 2.15 -4.71 26.29
C TRP A 694 1.86 -5.32 27.68
N SER A 695 1.54 -4.50 28.67
CA SER A 695 0.91 -4.99 29.92
C SER A 695 -0.42 -5.66 29.62
N LYS A 696 -0.80 -6.62 30.48
CA LYS A 696 -2.12 -7.27 30.41
C LYS A 696 -3.26 -6.24 30.33
N ALA A 697 -3.17 -5.16 31.11
CA ALA A 697 -4.16 -4.09 31.16
C ALA A 697 -4.36 -3.35 29.82
N ILE A 698 -3.28 -3.12 29.07
CA ILE A 698 -3.33 -2.49 27.74
C ILE A 698 -3.81 -3.45 26.66
N VAL A 699 -3.39 -4.73 26.73
CA VAL A 699 -3.86 -5.76 25.80
C VAL A 699 -5.37 -5.96 25.92
N GLU A 700 -5.88 -6.06 27.16
CA GLU A 700 -7.33 -6.16 27.40
C GLU A 700 -8.09 -4.90 26.97
N LEU A 701 -7.50 -3.70 27.11
CA LEU A 701 -8.08 -2.46 26.59
C LEU A 701 -8.17 -2.46 25.05
N ASN A 702 -7.13 -2.91 24.36
CA ASN A 702 -7.14 -2.99 22.90
C ASN A 702 -8.14 -4.03 22.38
N ILE A 703 -8.25 -5.18 23.03
CA ILE A 703 -9.31 -6.18 22.76
C ILE A 703 -10.70 -5.56 22.92
N TYR A 704 -10.94 -4.84 24.02
CA TYR A 704 -12.21 -4.14 24.22
C TYR A 704 -12.50 -3.12 23.11
N ARG A 705 -11.50 -2.34 22.69
CA ARG A 705 -11.64 -1.36 21.59
C ARG A 705 -11.99 -2.05 20.27
N THR A 706 -11.44 -3.23 19.98
CA THR A 706 -11.83 -4.05 18.82
C THR A 706 -13.27 -4.57 18.94
N VAL A 707 -13.67 -5.08 20.11
CA VAL A 707 -15.05 -5.53 20.37
C VAL A 707 -16.04 -4.37 20.17
N GLN A 708 -15.70 -3.19 20.66
CA GLN A 708 -16.52 -2.00 20.48
C GLN A 708 -16.62 -1.57 19.02
N ARG A 709 -15.51 -1.64 18.26
CA ARG A 709 -15.52 -1.43 16.81
C ARG A 709 -16.50 -2.37 16.10
N VAL A 710 -16.45 -3.67 16.41
CA VAL A 710 -17.40 -4.65 15.86
C VAL A 710 -18.85 -4.30 16.22
N LYS A 711 -19.13 -3.84 17.45
CA LYS A 711 -20.49 -3.41 17.83
C LYS A 711 -21.00 -2.25 16.98
N ASN A 712 -20.13 -1.28 16.68
CA ASN A 712 -20.48 -0.16 15.80
C ASN A 712 -20.79 -0.65 14.38
N TYR A 713 -19.96 -1.53 13.83
CA TYR A 713 -20.19 -2.11 12.50
C TYR A 713 -21.44 -2.97 12.45
N ASN A 714 -21.72 -3.77 13.49
CA ASN A 714 -22.96 -4.52 13.61
C ASN A 714 -24.16 -3.57 13.55
N ARG A 715 -24.13 -2.42 14.22
CA ARG A 715 -25.24 -1.44 14.16
C ARG A 715 -25.31 -0.71 12.83
N MET A 716 -24.17 -0.43 12.21
CA MET A 716 -24.08 0.16 10.88
C MET A 716 -24.67 -0.76 9.80
N THR A 717 -24.44 -2.08 9.94
CA THR A 717 -24.85 -3.13 8.99
C THR A 717 -26.21 -3.78 9.33
N TRP A 718 -26.62 -3.79 10.60
CA TRP A 718 -27.87 -4.38 11.13
C TRP A 718 -28.69 -3.37 11.94
N SER A 719 -29.51 -2.56 11.28
CA SER A 719 -30.67 -1.84 11.87
C SER A 719 -31.26 -0.95 10.79
N THR A 720 -32.51 -1.16 10.34
CA THR A 720 -33.64 -0.31 10.81
C THR A 720 -34.98 -1.01 11.11
N LYS A 721 -35.02 -2.31 11.48
CA LYS A 721 -36.32 -2.91 11.89
C LYS A 721 -36.94 -2.34 13.18
N ASP A 722 -36.23 -1.54 14.00
CA ASP A 722 -36.75 -1.11 15.31
C ASP A 722 -36.43 0.32 15.80
N THR A 723 -36.27 1.31 14.89
CA THR A 723 -36.23 2.73 15.30
C THR A 723 -37.19 3.57 14.48
N LYS A 724 -38.16 4.21 15.14
CA LYS A 724 -39.19 5.12 14.58
C LYS A 724 -38.64 6.38 13.87
N THR A 725 -37.33 6.49 13.68
CA THR A 725 -36.64 7.71 13.19
C THR A 725 -35.66 7.49 12.04
N VAL A 726 -35.30 6.25 11.70
CA VAL A 726 -34.48 5.97 10.51
C VAL A 726 -35.39 5.30 9.50
N ARG A 727 -35.77 6.08 8.48
CA ARG A 727 -36.73 5.69 7.44
C ARG A 727 -36.36 4.32 6.85
N ASN A 728 -37.38 3.51 6.54
CA ASN A 728 -37.39 2.28 5.75
C ASN A 728 -36.47 2.25 4.50
N GLN A 729 -35.15 2.35 4.64
CA GLN A 729 -34.20 2.45 3.53
C GLN A 729 -33.10 1.38 3.57
N THR A 730 -32.89 0.68 4.69
CA THR A 730 -31.89 -0.41 4.79
C THR A 730 -32.34 -1.76 4.21
N ASP A 731 -33.51 -1.83 3.55
CA ASP A 731 -33.89 -2.99 2.74
C ASP A 731 -33.21 -3.00 1.35
N THR A 732 -32.30 -2.05 1.06
CA THR A 732 -31.69 -1.86 -0.27
C THR A 732 -30.30 -2.48 -0.45
N VAL A 733 -29.46 -2.58 0.60
CA VAL A 733 -28.14 -3.25 0.53
C VAL A 733 -28.29 -4.69 1.01
N LEU A 734 -28.14 -5.66 0.11
CA LEU A 734 -28.20 -7.07 0.48
C LEU A 734 -26.89 -7.50 1.15
N ASN A 735 -26.98 -8.04 2.37
CA ASN A 735 -25.84 -8.62 3.12
C ASN A 735 -24.61 -7.67 3.24
N PRO A 736 -24.77 -6.45 3.81
CA PRO A 736 -23.67 -5.52 3.96
C PRO A 736 -22.65 -6.00 4.99
N LYS A 737 -21.36 -5.89 4.65
CA LYS A 737 -20.23 -6.16 5.55
C LYS A 737 -19.16 -5.10 5.40
N VAL A 738 -18.33 -4.92 6.41
CA VAL A 738 -17.31 -3.87 6.45
C VAL A 738 -15.96 -4.39 5.95
N ILE A 739 -15.31 -3.62 5.07
CA ILE A 739 -13.87 -3.68 4.88
C ILE A 739 -13.28 -2.61 5.79
N VAL A 740 -12.53 -3.02 6.80
CA VAL A 740 -11.85 -2.09 7.71
C VAL A 740 -10.61 -1.60 7.00
N ARG A 741 -10.59 -0.31 6.64
CA ARG A 741 -9.39 0.33 6.14
C ARG A 741 -8.65 0.99 7.29
N THR A 742 -7.35 0.77 7.38
CA THR A 742 -6.47 1.44 8.33
C THR A 742 -5.27 2.07 7.65
N GLU A 743 -4.59 2.90 8.43
CA GLU A 743 -3.21 3.31 8.24
C GLU A 743 -2.31 2.63 9.29
N ALA A 744 -1.17 2.10 8.85
CA ALA A 744 -0.11 1.48 9.63
C ALA A 744 -0.41 0.14 10.32
N SER A 745 -1.46 -0.60 9.91
CA SER A 745 -1.61 -2.03 10.23
C SER A 745 -1.44 -2.87 8.97
N PRO A 746 -0.23 -3.38 8.68
CA PRO A 746 0.05 -3.97 7.36
C PRO A 746 -0.85 -5.15 6.98
N TYR A 747 -1.32 -5.90 7.97
CA TYR A 747 -2.19 -7.07 7.81
C TYR A 747 -3.09 -7.24 9.04
N VAL A 748 -4.24 -7.90 8.86
CA VAL A 748 -5.11 -8.35 9.95
C VAL A 748 -5.23 -9.87 9.86
N SER A 749 -4.26 -10.56 10.46
CA SER A 749 -4.15 -12.02 10.40
C SER A 749 -4.29 -12.63 11.79
N PRO A 750 -5.29 -13.51 12.02
CA PRO A 750 -5.48 -14.18 13.30
C PRO A 750 -4.41 -15.24 13.59
N GLY A 751 -4.16 -15.48 14.89
CA GLY A 751 -3.39 -16.61 15.37
C GLY A 751 -1.87 -16.41 15.33
N ILE A 752 -1.36 -15.23 14.96
CA ILE A 752 0.08 -14.93 15.02
C ILE A 752 0.58 -15.14 16.45
N ASP A 753 1.66 -15.91 16.62
CA ASP A 753 2.31 -16.04 17.91
C ASP A 753 3.01 -14.73 18.29
N SER A 754 2.62 -14.14 19.43
CA SER A 754 3.30 -12.96 20.00
C SER A 754 4.80 -13.19 20.27
N ASP A 755 5.22 -14.46 20.37
CA ASP A 755 6.59 -14.88 20.59
C ASP A 755 7.37 -15.25 19.30
N THR A 756 6.78 -15.05 18.11
CA THR A 756 7.44 -15.35 16.83
C THR A 756 8.83 -14.70 16.71
N ASP A 757 9.78 -15.46 16.14
CA ASP A 757 11.11 -14.94 15.80
C ASP A 757 11.11 -14.10 14.52
N ASN A 758 10.01 -14.09 13.75
CA ASN A 758 9.87 -13.26 12.57
C ASN A 758 9.50 -11.81 12.96
N ALA A 759 10.42 -10.87 12.71
CA ALA A 759 10.23 -9.45 13.02
C ALA A 759 9.04 -8.83 12.28
N HIS A 760 8.76 -9.23 11.03
CA HIS A 760 7.63 -8.74 10.26
C HIS A 760 6.29 -9.21 10.84
N TYR A 761 6.17 -10.49 11.18
CA TYR A 761 4.95 -11.01 11.83
C TYR A 761 4.74 -10.38 13.21
N ARG A 762 5.83 -10.12 13.94
CA ARG A 762 5.79 -9.40 15.22
C ARG A 762 5.29 -7.97 15.04
N LEU A 763 5.77 -7.26 14.02
CA LEU A 763 5.24 -5.94 13.65
C LEU A 763 3.73 -6.01 13.35
N VAL A 764 3.29 -6.97 12.53
CA VAL A 764 1.86 -7.19 12.24
C VAL A 764 1.05 -7.42 13.52
N TYR A 765 1.52 -8.28 14.43
CA TYR A 765 0.85 -8.55 15.71
C TYR A 765 0.68 -7.28 16.55
N TYR A 766 1.77 -6.53 16.79
CA TYR A 766 1.73 -5.35 17.65
C TYR A 766 1.04 -4.14 17.00
N SER A 767 1.07 -4.03 15.67
CA SER A 767 0.26 -3.04 14.95
C SER A 767 -1.24 -3.31 15.11
N GLN A 768 -1.68 -4.58 15.00
CA GLN A 768 -3.08 -4.95 15.24
C GLN A 768 -3.55 -4.57 16.65
N GLN A 769 -2.68 -4.76 17.65
CA GLN A 769 -2.95 -4.36 19.04
C GLN A 769 -3.12 -2.84 19.16
N ARG A 770 -2.16 -2.04 18.70
CA ARG A 770 -2.23 -0.56 18.82
C ARG A 770 -3.41 0.04 18.06
N ASN A 771 -3.68 -0.44 16.85
CA ASN A 771 -4.80 0.03 16.02
C ASN A 771 -6.15 -0.63 16.40
N ALA A 772 -6.14 -1.54 17.38
CA ALA A 772 -7.30 -2.27 17.86
C ALA A 772 -8.08 -3.02 16.75
N VAL A 773 -7.37 -3.59 15.76
CA VAL A 773 -7.90 -4.43 14.67
C VAL A 773 -7.51 -5.90 14.88
N ILE A 774 -7.77 -6.45 16.06
CA ILE A 774 -7.33 -7.81 16.41
C ILE A 774 -8.07 -8.86 15.57
N GLY A 775 -7.33 -9.60 14.74
CA GLY A 775 -7.86 -10.54 13.76
C GLY A 775 -8.83 -11.57 14.33
N GLU A 776 -8.54 -12.17 15.49
CA GLU A 776 -9.41 -13.15 16.14
C GLU A 776 -10.79 -12.57 16.47
N VAL A 777 -10.83 -11.32 16.93
CA VAL A 777 -12.08 -10.63 17.30
C VAL A 777 -12.87 -10.23 16.05
N LEU A 778 -12.18 -9.79 14.99
CA LEU A 778 -12.81 -9.40 13.73
C LEU A 778 -13.35 -10.63 12.97
N ALA A 779 -12.60 -11.73 12.93
CA ALA A 779 -13.01 -12.99 12.31
C ALA A 779 -14.22 -13.65 13.03
N ALA A 780 -14.31 -13.49 14.35
CA ALA A 780 -15.47 -13.92 15.12
C ALA A 780 -16.73 -13.06 14.85
N SER A 781 -16.60 -11.93 14.14
CA SER A 781 -17.73 -11.08 13.80
C SER A 781 -18.43 -11.52 12.51
N ALA A 782 -19.75 -11.34 12.45
CA ALA A 782 -20.51 -11.55 11.21
C ALA A 782 -20.52 -10.32 10.28
N SER A 783 -20.05 -9.16 10.75
CA SER A 783 -20.17 -7.86 10.06
C SER A 783 -18.90 -7.37 9.38
N VAL A 784 -17.76 -8.06 9.52
CA VAL A 784 -16.50 -7.71 8.84
C VAL A 784 -16.26 -8.71 7.72
N TYR A 785 -16.01 -8.19 6.52
CA TYR A 785 -15.64 -8.99 5.34
C TYR A 785 -14.13 -9.11 5.20
N GLY A 786 -13.39 -8.05 5.54
CA GLY A 786 -11.97 -7.99 5.26
C GLY A 786 -11.29 -6.73 5.78
N HIS A 787 -10.03 -6.60 5.38
CA HIS A 787 -9.13 -5.53 5.79
C HIS A 787 -8.43 -4.94 4.56
N SER A 788 -8.11 -3.64 4.60
CA SER A 788 -7.41 -2.92 3.54
C SER A 788 -6.41 -1.93 4.16
N GLU A 789 -5.22 -1.81 3.57
CA GLU A 789 -4.15 -0.93 4.08
C GLU A 789 -3.23 -0.47 2.94
N TYR A 790 -2.61 0.70 3.11
CA TYR A 790 -1.47 1.18 2.32
C TYR A 790 -0.19 0.51 2.82
N VAL A 791 0.03 -0.74 2.40
CA VAL A 791 1.16 -1.51 2.93
C VAL A 791 2.49 -0.89 2.51
N THR A 792 3.27 -0.50 3.52
CA THR A 792 4.60 0.11 3.36
C THR A 792 5.73 -0.80 3.81
N VAL A 793 5.46 -2.03 4.28
CA VAL A 793 6.47 -2.97 4.79
C VAL A 793 6.80 -4.02 3.71
N PRO A 794 8.08 -4.33 3.44
CA PRO A 794 8.48 -5.26 2.39
C PRO A 794 8.44 -6.73 2.86
N PHE A 795 7.25 -7.32 2.86
CA PHE A 795 7.10 -8.76 3.11
C PHE A 795 7.65 -9.60 1.94
N SER A 796 8.28 -10.72 2.27
CA SER A 796 8.64 -11.76 1.30
C SER A 796 7.39 -12.43 0.71
N PRO A 797 7.47 -13.03 -0.49
CA PRO A 797 6.35 -13.76 -1.09
C PRO A 797 5.77 -14.86 -0.18
N SER A 798 6.62 -15.55 0.58
CA SER A 798 6.16 -16.54 1.57
C SER A 798 5.36 -15.92 2.72
N GLU A 799 5.80 -14.76 3.23
CA GLU A 799 5.08 -14.04 4.29
C GLU A 799 3.74 -13.50 3.79
N VAL A 800 3.71 -12.93 2.58
CA VAL A 800 2.47 -12.47 1.93
C VAL A 800 1.48 -13.62 1.79
N TYR A 801 1.91 -14.77 1.26
CA TYR A 801 1.03 -15.94 1.13
C TYR A 801 0.52 -16.40 2.49
N GLU A 802 1.40 -16.55 3.49
CA GLU A 802 1.02 -17.08 4.79
C GLU A 802 0.00 -16.16 5.48
N LEU A 803 0.30 -14.86 5.62
CA LEU A 803 -0.59 -13.88 6.23
C LEU A 803 -1.95 -13.83 5.54
N THR A 804 -1.97 -13.76 4.20
CA THR A 804 -3.22 -13.76 3.42
C THR A 804 -3.99 -15.06 3.55
N SER A 805 -3.31 -16.21 3.52
CA SER A 805 -3.97 -17.52 3.65
C SER A 805 -4.62 -17.71 5.02
N ARG A 806 -3.98 -17.23 6.09
CA ARG A 806 -4.49 -17.27 7.47
C ARG A 806 -5.70 -16.36 7.65
N SER A 807 -5.67 -15.16 7.08
CA SER A 807 -6.84 -14.27 7.07
C SER A 807 -8.01 -14.91 6.30
N SER A 808 -7.75 -15.43 5.09
CA SER A 808 -8.77 -16.08 4.25
C SER A 808 -9.37 -17.31 4.94
N GLU A 809 -8.53 -18.09 5.62
CA GLU A 809 -8.95 -19.23 6.44
C GLU A 809 -9.91 -18.84 7.57
N ALA A 810 -9.72 -17.67 8.16
CA ALA A 810 -10.57 -17.12 9.19
C ALA A 810 -11.81 -16.38 8.65
N GLY A 811 -11.98 -16.31 7.33
CA GLY A 811 -13.10 -15.60 6.68
C GLY A 811 -12.89 -14.10 6.48
N LEU A 812 -11.65 -13.62 6.60
CA LEU A 812 -11.25 -12.24 6.33
C LEU A 812 -10.51 -12.15 5.01
N VAL A 813 -10.92 -11.24 4.12
CA VAL A 813 -10.23 -11.01 2.84
C VAL A 813 -9.27 -9.81 2.96
N GLU A 814 -8.02 -10.00 2.55
CA GLU A 814 -7.03 -8.92 2.48
C GLU A 814 -7.14 -8.17 1.13
N TYR A 815 -7.35 -6.86 1.20
CA TYR A 815 -7.44 -5.89 0.10
C TYR A 815 -6.28 -4.88 0.18
N ASN A 816 -5.07 -5.39 0.40
CA ASN A 816 -3.89 -4.54 0.56
C ASN A 816 -3.55 -3.82 -0.74
N MET A 817 -3.09 -2.57 -0.61
CA MET A 817 -2.69 -1.68 -1.71
C MET A 817 -1.24 -1.26 -1.48
N PRO A 818 -0.25 -2.14 -1.76
CA PRO A 818 1.12 -1.88 -1.37
C PRO A 818 1.79 -0.78 -2.21
N MET A 819 2.74 -0.08 -1.60
CA MET A 819 3.59 0.94 -2.22
C MET A 819 4.86 0.32 -2.80
N TYR A 820 4.73 -0.50 -3.85
CA TYR A 820 5.83 -1.29 -4.43
C TYR A 820 7.08 -0.49 -4.80
N SER A 821 6.92 0.76 -5.24
CA SER A 821 7.99 1.67 -5.63
C SER A 821 8.82 2.22 -4.45
N GLY A 822 8.43 1.97 -3.20
CA GLY A 822 9.15 2.49 -2.03
C GLY A 822 8.60 1.97 -0.73
N MET A 823 8.85 0.68 -0.46
CA MET A 823 8.58 0.04 0.83
C MET A 823 9.71 0.32 1.82
N ASN A 824 9.43 0.14 3.10
CA ASN A 824 10.21 0.61 4.22
C ASN A 824 10.32 -0.50 5.25
N ASP A 825 11.50 -1.09 5.35
CA ASP A 825 11.81 -2.15 6.30
C ASP A 825 12.34 -1.60 7.63
N ILE A 826 12.09 -2.36 8.70
CA ILE A 826 12.71 -2.21 10.01
C ILE A 826 13.60 -3.43 10.24
N VAL A 827 14.86 -3.30 9.85
CA VAL A 827 15.83 -4.38 9.85
C VAL A 827 16.46 -4.55 11.24
N MET A 828 16.03 -5.59 11.94
CA MET A 828 16.55 -5.93 13.27
C MET A 828 18.00 -6.41 13.18
N ASN A 829 18.92 -5.76 13.92
CA ASN A 829 20.36 -6.06 13.94
C ASN A 829 21.00 -5.61 15.27
N GLU A 830 22.33 -5.72 15.43
CA GLU A 830 23.02 -5.39 16.68
C GLU A 830 23.78 -4.04 16.69
N ILE A 831 23.87 -3.35 15.54
CA ILE A 831 24.79 -2.21 15.37
C ILE A 831 24.06 -0.92 14.96
N HIS A 832 23.24 -0.99 13.92
CA HIS A 832 22.64 0.15 13.23
C HIS A 832 21.18 0.37 13.60
N GLY A 833 20.75 1.64 13.55
CA GLY A 833 19.37 2.03 13.77
C GLY A 833 19.04 2.39 15.22
N ASP A 834 17.76 2.24 15.56
CA ASP A 834 17.16 2.76 16.80
C ASP A 834 16.80 1.62 17.77
N GLY A 835 17.15 1.78 19.05
CA GLY A 835 16.82 0.82 20.11
C GLY A 835 15.35 0.84 20.53
N LYS A 836 14.56 1.86 20.13
CA LYS A 836 13.12 1.93 20.47
C LYS A 836 12.34 0.68 20.03
N PHE A 837 12.77 0.04 18.96
CA PHE A 837 12.12 -1.15 18.40
C PHE A 837 12.15 -2.35 19.35
N VAL A 838 13.05 -2.36 20.33
CA VAL A 838 13.03 -3.34 21.44
C VAL A 838 11.75 -3.19 22.26
N ALA A 839 11.35 -1.95 22.59
CA ALA A 839 10.11 -1.69 23.30
C ALA A 839 8.90 -1.86 22.38
N ASP A 840 8.93 -1.29 21.18
CA ASP A 840 7.80 -1.31 20.25
C ASP A 840 7.41 -2.73 19.79
N LEU A 841 8.36 -3.67 19.70
CA LEU A 841 8.11 -5.07 19.33
C LEU A 841 8.16 -6.04 20.53
N ASN A 842 8.16 -5.50 21.76
CA ASN A 842 8.16 -6.25 23.03
C ASN A 842 9.28 -7.32 23.11
N LEU A 843 10.51 -6.93 22.80
CA LEU A 843 11.65 -7.85 22.74
C LEU A 843 12.28 -8.08 24.12
N ALA A 844 12.83 -9.27 24.34
CA ALA A 844 13.59 -9.61 25.54
C ALA A 844 14.98 -8.94 25.57
N ASP A 845 15.55 -8.66 24.39
CA ASP A 845 16.87 -8.07 24.15
C ASP A 845 17.96 -8.59 25.11
N SER A 846 18.15 -9.91 25.11
CA SER A 846 19.16 -10.57 25.94
C SER A 846 20.59 -10.07 25.69
N SER A 847 20.88 -9.52 24.51
CA SER A 847 22.19 -8.95 24.19
C SER A 847 22.37 -7.49 24.61
N GLY A 848 21.29 -6.77 24.95
CA GLY A 848 21.30 -5.33 25.25
C GLY A 848 21.75 -4.45 24.08
N ARG A 849 21.75 -5.00 22.86
CA ARG A 849 22.32 -4.38 21.65
C ARG A 849 21.34 -4.35 20.48
N THR A 850 20.15 -4.91 20.63
CA THR A 850 19.19 -5.03 19.52
C THR A 850 18.67 -3.66 19.08
N LYS A 851 18.65 -3.43 17.78
CA LYS A 851 18.19 -2.18 17.13
C LYS A 851 17.44 -2.49 15.85
N GLY A 852 16.57 -1.58 15.42
CA GLY A 852 15.93 -1.62 14.09
C GLY A 852 16.49 -0.52 13.19
N ALA A 853 17.15 -0.90 12.11
CA ALA A 853 17.62 0.01 11.07
C ALA A 853 16.52 0.21 10.01
N TYR A 854 16.35 1.44 9.55
CA TYR A 854 15.32 1.77 8.57
C TYR A 854 15.89 1.67 7.16
N LEU A 855 15.28 0.88 6.27
CA LEU A 855 15.71 0.79 4.86
C LEU A 855 14.53 1.03 3.94
N ARG A 856 14.73 1.86 2.92
CA ARG A 856 13.79 1.96 1.80
C ARG A 856 14.19 0.95 0.73
N THR A 857 13.24 0.18 0.20
CA THR A 857 13.48 -0.90 -0.76
C THR A 857 12.33 -1.03 -1.77
N MET A 858 12.65 -1.53 -2.96
CA MET A 858 11.68 -2.00 -3.94
C MET A 858 11.43 -3.51 -3.82
N VAL A 859 10.18 -3.94 -3.99
CA VAL A 859 9.80 -5.36 -4.09
C VAL A 859 9.07 -5.61 -5.41
N SER A 860 9.17 -6.83 -5.95
CA SER A 860 8.42 -7.23 -7.14
C SER A 860 6.91 -7.26 -6.87
N ALA A 861 6.15 -6.44 -7.58
CA ALA A 861 4.70 -6.46 -7.53
C ALA A 861 4.14 -7.80 -8.01
N PHE A 862 4.74 -8.43 -9.04
CA PHE A 862 4.27 -9.72 -9.54
C PHE A 862 4.32 -10.81 -8.46
N THR A 863 5.45 -10.96 -7.77
CA THR A 863 5.61 -12.02 -6.77
C THR A 863 4.65 -11.84 -5.58
N TRP A 864 4.42 -10.58 -5.19
CA TRP A 864 3.44 -10.22 -4.18
C TRP A 864 2.01 -10.52 -4.64
N MET A 865 1.60 -10.03 -5.82
CA MET A 865 0.25 -10.24 -6.34
C MET A 865 -0.08 -11.72 -6.50
N LYS A 866 0.89 -12.50 -6.99
CA LYS A 866 0.80 -13.97 -7.07
C LYS A 866 0.54 -14.58 -5.69
N ALA A 867 1.33 -14.22 -4.69
CA ALA A 867 1.18 -14.73 -3.32
C ALA A 867 -0.16 -14.34 -2.69
N THR A 868 -0.60 -13.08 -2.87
CA THR A 868 -1.91 -12.61 -2.40
C THR A 868 -3.06 -13.39 -3.02
N TYR A 869 -3.07 -13.56 -4.35
CA TYR A 869 -4.11 -14.33 -5.03
C TYR A 869 -4.11 -15.80 -4.59
N GLU A 870 -2.94 -16.44 -4.55
CA GLU A 870 -2.81 -17.84 -4.16
C GLU A 870 -3.21 -18.07 -2.69
N GLY A 871 -3.02 -17.07 -1.83
CA GLY A 871 -3.49 -17.05 -0.44
C GLY A 871 -5.01 -16.80 -0.30
N GLY A 872 -5.69 -16.31 -1.34
CA GLY A 872 -7.14 -16.03 -1.32
C GLY A 872 -7.52 -14.58 -1.04
N GLY A 873 -6.57 -13.65 -1.12
CA GLY A 873 -6.81 -12.20 -1.04
C GLY A 873 -7.10 -11.57 -2.40
N VAL A 874 -7.16 -10.23 -2.40
CA VAL A 874 -7.29 -9.41 -3.61
C VAL A 874 -5.98 -8.66 -3.85
N PRO A 875 -5.22 -9.01 -4.91
CA PRO A 875 -4.04 -8.24 -5.28
C PRO A 875 -4.42 -6.81 -5.65
N GLY A 876 -3.57 -5.85 -5.27
CA GLY A 876 -3.80 -4.46 -5.61
C GLY A 876 -2.56 -3.57 -5.57
N ILE A 877 -2.75 -2.29 -5.84
CA ILE A 877 -1.73 -1.25 -5.83
C ILE A 877 -2.33 0.10 -5.42
N LEU A 878 -1.53 0.88 -4.69
CA LEU A 878 -1.76 2.29 -4.51
C LEU A 878 -1.27 3.04 -5.76
N TRP A 879 -2.19 3.33 -6.70
CA TRP A 879 -1.81 3.85 -8.02
C TRP A 879 -1.10 5.21 -7.92
N GLN A 880 -1.60 6.09 -7.05
CA GLN A 880 -0.98 7.36 -6.67
C GLN A 880 -1.40 7.70 -5.25
N ASP A 881 -0.47 8.03 -4.35
CA ASP A 881 -0.77 8.38 -2.95
C ASP A 881 -0.72 9.89 -2.62
N TYR A 882 -1.37 10.31 -1.51
CA TYR A 882 -1.26 11.61 -0.87
C TYR A 882 -0.14 11.69 0.18
N ILE A 883 0.79 12.65 0.00
CA ILE A 883 1.89 12.99 0.93
C ILE A 883 3.04 11.96 0.98
N SER A 884 2.83 10.71 0.59
CA SER A 884 3.91 9.72 0.51
C SER A 884 4.61 9.68 -0.85
N ALA A 885 5.64 8.84 -0.99
CA ALA A 885 6.29 8.55 -2.26
C ALA A 885 5.56 7.47 -3.11
N GLY A 886 4.42 6.94 -2.65
CA GLY A 886 3.74 5.80 -3.25
C GLY A 886 3.05 6.15 -4.57
N HIS A 887 3.42 5.44 -5.63
CA HIS A 887 2.77 5.51 -6.95
C HIS A 887 3.18 4.33 -7.83
N CYS A 888 2.40 4.10 -8.88
CA CYS A 888 2.74 3.18 -9.97
C CYS A 888 3.83 3.79 -10.85
N THR A 889 4.90 3.04 -11.10
CA THR A 889 5.95 3.36 -12.09
C THR A 889 5.78 2.49 -13.34
N SER A 890 6.58 2.76 -14.38
CA SER A 890 6.66 1.92 -15.59
C SER A 890 6.99 0.46 -15.26
N THR A 891 7.79 0.21 -14.21
CA THR A 891 8.13 -1.12 -13.72
C THR A 891 6.91 -1.85 -13.18
N GLN A 892 6.17 -1.25 -12.23
CA GLN A 892 4.94 -1.88 -11.73
C GLN A 892 3.90 -2.04 -12.83
N TYR A 893 3.74 -1.07 -13.73
CA TYR A 893 2.83 -1.18 -14.87
C TYR A 893 3.13 -2.41 -15.74
N LYS A 894 4.40 -2.64 -16.08
CA LYS A 894 4.86 -3.84 -16.80
C LYS A 894 4.61 -5.13 -15.99
N GLU A 895 4.83 -5.13 -14.68
CA GLU A 895 4.54 -6.29 -13.81
C GLU A 895 3.05 -6.64 -13.77
N PHE A 896 2.17 -5.64 -13.68
CA PHE A 896 0.71 -5.83 -13.71
C PHE A 896 0.24 -6.41 -15.03
N ARG A 897 0.76 -5.93 -16.16
CA ARG A 897 0.46 -6.52 -17.48
C ARG A 897 0.92 -7.97 -17.57
N PHE A 898 2.11 -8.27 -17.05
CA PHE A 898 2.63 -9.64 -17.02
C PHE A 898 1.76 -10.55 -16.11
N TYR A 899 1.38 -10.07 -14.92
CA TYR A 899 0.46 -10.76 -14.01
C TYR A 899 -0.88 -11.08 -14.69
N SER A 900 -1.49 -10.09 -15.34
CA SER A 900 -2.76 -10.24 -16.06
C SER A 900 -2.65 -11.24 -17.22
N GLY A 901 -1.50 -11.27 -17.92
CA GLY A 901 -1.18 -12.31 -18.89
C GLY A 901 -1.15 -13.71 -18.26
N LYS A 902 -0.49 -13.87 -17.10
CA LYS A 902 -0.43 -15.14 -16.36
C LYS A 902 -1.78 -15.59 -15.79
N ILE A 903 -2.65 -14.66 -15.41
CA ILE A 903 -4.06 -14.97 -15.06
C ILE A 903 -4.80 -15.50 -16.29
N ALA A 904 -4.65 -14.88 -17.45
CA ALA A 904 -5.27 -15.36 -18.69
C ALA A 904 -4.76 -16.77 -19.08
N GLU A 905 -3.46 -17.03 -18.94
CA GLU A 905 -2.87 -18.37 -19.13
C GLU A 905 -3.50 -19.38 -18.16
N MET A 906 -3.56 -19.08 -16.86
CA MET A 906 -4.18 -19.93 -15.83
C MET A 906 -5.65 -20.23 -16.16
N LEU A 907 -6.43 -19.21 -16.54
CA LEU A 907 -7.85 -19.35 -16.92
C LEU A 907 -8.04 -20.10 -18.25
N SER A 908 -7.01 -20.21 -19.09
CA SER A 908 -7.08 -20.96 -20.35
C SER A 908 -6.96 -22.48 -20.17
N THR A 909 -6.46 -22.93 -19.02
CA THR A 909 -6.35 -24.35 -18.65
C THR A 909 -7.74 -25.00 -18.50
N PRO A 910 -7.87 -26.34 -18.58
CA PRO A 910 -9.15 -27.01 -18.38
C PRO A 910 -9.79 -26.71 -17.02
N GLU A 911 -8.99 -26.66 -15.96
CA GLU A 911 -9.45 -26.35 -14.60
C GLU A 911 -9.86 -24.88 -14.46
N GLY A 912 -9.07 -23.96 -15.03
CA GLY A 912 -9.37 -22.52 -15.04
C GLY A 912 -10.67 -22.21 -15.80
N LYS A 913 -10.87 -22.80 -16.98
CA LYS A 913 -12.11 -22.67 -17.75
C LYS A 913 -13.32 -23.20 -16.98
N LYS A 914 -13.16 -24.33 -16.30
CA LYS A 914 -14.21 -24.88 -15.43
C LYS A 914 -14.52 -23.91 -14.31
N TRP A 915 -13.53 -23.45 -13.55
CA TRP A 915 -13.72 -22.51 -12.44
C TRP A 915 -14.40 -21.21 -12.90
N ALA A 916 -14.04 -20.69 -14.08
CA ALA A 916 -14.59 -19.45 -14.62
C ALA A 916 -16.07 -19.56 -15.03
N ALA A 917 -16.52 -20.76 -15.45
CA ALA A 917 -17.89 -20.98 -15.96
C ALA A 917 -18.81 -21.69 -14.96
N ASP A 918 -18.25 -22.50 -14.05
CA ASP A 918 -18.97 -23.34 -13.09
C ASP A 918 -19.08 -22.62 -11.75
N PHE A 919 -19.95 -21.60 -11.72
CA PHE A 919 -20.32 -20.90 -10.49
C PHE A 919 -21.79 -20.45 -10.56
N THR A 920 -22.37 -20.17 -9.40
CA THR A 920 -23.67 -19.51 -9.31
C THR A 920 -23.42 -18.05 -8.99
N GLU A 921 -23.80 -17.17 -9.91
CA GLU A 921 -23.73 -15.74 -9.63
C GLU A 921 -24.69 -15.38 -8.48
N PRO A 922 -24.26 -14.58 -7.50
CA PRO A 922 -25.16 -14.01 -6.50
C PRO A 922 -26.32 -13.26 -7.15
N ASP A 923 -27.46 -13.18 -6.47
CA ASP A 923 -28.58 -12.38 -6.96
C ASP A 923 -28.20 -10.91 -7.07
N GLN A 924 -28.26 -10.40 -8.29
CA GLN A 924 -27.97 -9.00 -8.64
C GLN A 924 -29.22 -8.22 -9.07
N SER A 925 -30.43 -8.76 -8.89
CA SER A 925 -31.67 -8.08 -9.32
C SER A 925 -31.86 -6.71 -8.67
N TRP A 926 -31.26 -6.49 -7.49
CA TRP A 926 -31.25 -5.19 -6.81
C TRP A 926 -30.61 -4.09 -7.66
N ARG A 927 -29.64 -4.40 -8.54
CA ARG A 927 -29.02 -3.43 -9.46
C ARG A 927 -30.02 -2.83 -10.45
N GLU A 928 -31.10 -3.55 -10.78
CA GLU A 928 -32.14 -3.06 -11.69
C GLU A 928 -33.08 -2.04 -11.02
N THR A 929 -33.08 -2.00 -9.68
CA THR A 929 -33.99 -1.17 -8.89
C THR A 929 -33.36 0.10 -8.34
N VAL A 930 -32.03 0.22 -8.43
CA VAL A 930 -31.26 1.38 -7.98
C VAL A 930 -31.10 2.40 -9.10
N ALA A 931 -31.05 3.68 -8.73
CA ALA A 931 -30.78 4.73 -9.69
C ALA A 931 -29.29 4.70 -10.08
N ALA A 932 -28.98 4.62 -11.37
CA ALA A 932 -27.65 4.94 -11.88
C ALA A 932 -27.50 6.46 -11.86
N ALA A 933 -27.09 7.04 -10.73
CA ALA A 933 -26.96 8.48 -10.58
C ALA A 933 -25.70 8.96 -11.30
N TRP A 934 -25.90 9.48 -12.51
CA TRP A 934 -24.86 10.09 -13.32
C TRP A 934 -24.69 11.56 -12.94
N SER A 935 -23.45 11.98 -12.66
CA SER A 935 -23.14 13.38 -12.38
C SER A 935 -23.10 14.24 -13.64
N TYR A 936 -22.74 13.64 -14.78
CA TYR A 936 -22.83 14.26 -16.11
C TYR A 936 -23.67 13.40 -17.06
N PRO A 937 -24.28 13.96 -18.12
CA PRO A 937 -25.03 13.18 -19.09
C PRO A 937 -24.22 11.99 -19.65
N PRO A 938 -24.78 10.77 -19.74
CA PRO A 938 -24.05 9.61 -20.26
C PRO A 938 -23.43 9.83 -21.64
N ASP A 939 -24.19 10.39 -22.59
CA ASP A 939 -23.71 10.70 -23.94
C ASP A 939 -22.52 11.67 -23.94
N TYR A 940 -22.45 12.59 -22.96
CA TYR A 940 -21.30 13.49 -22.80
C TYR A 940 -20.07 12.71 -22.35
N ILE A 941 -20.22 11.82 -21.37
CA ILE A 941 -19.12 10.99 -20.85
C ILE A 941 -18.59 10.04 -21.93
N GLU A 942 -19.47 9.32 -22.62
CA GLU A 942 -19.09 8.41 -23.71
C GLU A 942 -18.32 9.16 -24.81
N LYS A 943 -18.84 10.30 -25.26
CA LYS A 943 -18.16 11.14 -26.24
C LYS A 943 -16.80 11.65 -25.74
N THR A 944 -16.71 12.07 -24.47
CA THR A 944 -15.44 12.53 -23.89
C THR A 944 -14.41 11.41 -23.86
N VAL A 945 -14.80 10.18 -23.49
CA VAL A 945 -13.89 9.02 -23.51
C VAL A 945 -13.41 8.72 -24.93
N ASP A 946 -14.29 8.82 -25.93
CA ASP A 946 -13.95 8.57 -27.34
C ASP A 946 -13.06 9.68 -27.94
N ASP A 947 -13.24 10.94 -27.52
CA ASP A 947 -12.52 12.10 -28.04
C ASP A 947 -11.11 12.25 -27.44
N VAL A 948 -10.86 11.72 -26.24
CA VAL A 948 -9.55 11.80 -25.59
C VAL A 948 -8.53 10.99 -26.40
N SER A 949 -7.45 11.65 -26.79
CA SER A 949 -6.31 10.97 -27.41
C SER A 949 -5.64 10.06 -26.37
N ARG A 950 -5.56 8.77 -26.69
CA ARG A 950 -4.88 7.78 -25.85
C ARG A 950 -3.41 8.15 -25.67
N LEU A 951 -3.01 8.37 -24.42
CA LEU A 951 -1.64 8.63 -24.00
C LEU A 951 -1.33 7.76 -22.78
N CYS A 952 -0.48 6.75 -22.95
CA CYS A 952 -0.01 5.92 -21.85
C CYS A 952 1.10 6.64 -21.13
N ILE A 953 0.92 6.94 -19.84
CA ILE A 953 1.93 7.69 -19.09
C ILE A 953 3.18 6.88 -18.75
N PHE A 954 3.21 5.59 -19.11
CA PHE A 954 4.32 4.66 -18.87
C PHE A 954 5.06 4.27 -20.16
N ASP A 955 4.61 4.74 -21.33
CA ASP A 955 5.22 4.44 -22.62
C ASP A 955 6.06 5.64 -23.11
N GLY A 956 7.39 5.51 -23.08
CA GLY A 956 8.30 6.44 -23.77
C GLY A 956 8.24 7.89 -23.27
N CYS A 957 8.13 8.09 -21.96
CA CYS A 957 7.89 9.39 -21.32
C CYS A 957 9.02 10.40 -21.48
N TYR A 958 10.22 9.93 -21.80
CA TYR A 958 11.44 10.72 -21.80
C TYR A 958 12.19 10.56 -23.13
N GLY A 959 12.64 11.68 -23.68
CA GLY A 959 13.38 11.73 -24.94
C GLY A 959 14.79 12.29 -24.75
N LYS A 960 15.70 11.96 -25.67
CA LYS A 960 17.05 12.54 -25.78
C LYS A 960 17.05 13.84 -26.59
#